data_AF-A0A7X7FJA9-F1
#
_entry.id   AF-A0A7X7FJA9-F1
#
_cell.length_a   1.000
_cell.length_b   1.000
_cell.length_c   1.000
_cell.angle_alpha   90.00
_cell.angle_beta   90.00
_cell.angle_gamma   90.00
#
_symmetry.space_group_name_H-M   'P 1'
#
loop_
_entity.id
_entity.type
_entity.pdbx_description
1 polymer ?
#
loop_
_entity_poly.entity_id
_entity_poly.type
_entity_poly.pdbx_seq_one_letter_code
_entity_poly.pdbx_strand_id
1 'polypeptide(L)'
;NRLYFADLIGASLGTLLVPLAIGRLGAESAILVIAVLPSLAAVLLSLPLPARSKVKWLPASVAVLAACIGLTAWNVRTGKMTVRDAPGKELYQLLNDHEQAKIDFDKWNAYSRITSVEGFSEDYVRRIFIDSSAETSVMHWDGTPNNPPDARNWFRAFPFRVVKDPQVLVIGPGGGTDIVLSIAAGASHITAVEMNDLIIECVRGLGAQAGDLYDHPKVDLVMDEGRNYIQRCGRKFDMIVLGWVDSWASVAGGGLALTENYLYTRDALEAYYDHLSDNGALVIIRWPVDVPRLVANAVSFMSNRGMSMEEISRHIVAVSMRKPIKKEKDETGEPVDDTEQVSKPADNENQAIETVFMMTRSPLTEQQVDTLLAGHDDAHLWHAPFRPCDPPYSDLFSGKITFARYTDAFPTLATPVTDNHPFYFAWAKPWGIPDFVTRLLLMPMASVVGFTLLLLIATRYAGLRAPGARTVAYFGALGVGFIVVEVALIQRLILLLGHPIYTLVVILFTLLLAGGCGSFFARRFAPQAIRSALGKIIPLVVLLVVLAAFVMPILVDKALPLSLPLRIVITALMVVPYGFLMGMPFPLGLRKQSQDPAGSPASVLWGINGVASVIGSIGGVALAVAVGFTWVFIAGAACYVIAWATRP
;
A
#
# COMPACT_ATOMS: atom_id res chain seq x y z
N ASN A 1 16.36 30.73 -1.51
CA ASN A 1 17.30 29.68 -1.96
C ASN A 1 18.20 29.11 -0.84
N ARG A 2 18.73 29.87 0.14
CA ARG A 2 19.50 29.29 1.29
C ARG A 2 18.60 28.58 2.28
N LEU A 3 17.57 29.29 2.74
CA LEU A 3 16.57 28.75 3.65
C LEU A 3 15.90 27.50 3.06
N TYR A 4 15.35 27.62 1.83
CA TYR A 4 14.72 26.49 1.12
C TYR A 4 15.65 25.29 0.91
N PHE A 5 16.95 25.51 0.67
CA PHE A 5 17.91 24.42 0.60
C PHE A 5 18.06 23.72 1.94
N ALA A 6 18.30 24.47 3.02
CA ALA A 6 18.47 23.90 4.36
C ALA A 6 17.21 23.15 4.83
N ASP A 7 16.03 23.68 4.51
CA ASP A 7 14.72 23.08 4.78
C ASP A 7 14.58 21.70 4.10
N LEU A 8 14.78 21.64 2.77
CA LEU A 8 14.70 20.37 2.02
C LEU A 8 15.76 19.35 2.43
N ILE A 9 16.98 19.80 2.76
CA ILE A 9 18.02 18.89 3.29
C ILE A 9 17.62 18.35 4.66
N GLY A 10 17.13 19.20 5.57
CA GLY A 10 16.63 18.77 6.88
C GLY A 10 15.48 17.77 6.76
N ALA A 11 14.52 18.04 5.88
CA ALA A 11 13.42 17.14 5.57
C ALA A 11 13.93 15.79 5.01
N SER A 12 14.88 15.81 4.07
CA SER A 12 15.48 14.59 3.52
C SER A 12 16.15 13.73 4.61
N LEU A 13 16.90 14.34 5.54
CA LEU A 13 17.48 13.60 6.67
C LEU A 13 16.39 13.00 7.58
N GLY A 14 15.30 13.73 7.80
CA GLY A 14 14.13 13.24 8.51
C GLY A 14 13.56 11.96 7.90
N THR A 15 13.40 11.91 6.56
CA THR A 15 12.89 10.73 5.86
C THR A 15 13.75 9.48 6.08
N LEU A 16 15.06 9.63 6.28
CA LEU A 16 15.97 8.52 6.54
C LEU A 16 16.01 8.10 8.02
N LEU A 17 15.92 9.06 8.94
CA LEU A 17 16.07 8.82 10.37
C LEU A 17 14.81 8.28 11.05
N VAL A 18 13.61 8.66 10.58
CA VAL A 18 12.34 8.26 11.22
C VAL A 18 12.11 6.75 11.21
N PRO A 19 12.26 6.01 10.09
CA PRO A 19 12.13 4.54 10.09
C PRO A 19 13.10 3.87 11.07
N LEU A 20 14.33 4.36 11.15
CA LEU A 20 15.35 3.85 12.08
C LEU A 20 14.98 4.12 13.55
N ALA A 21 14.31 5.23 13.83
CA ALA A 21 13.81 5.56 15.16
C ALA A 21 12.63 4.66 15.54
N ILE A 22 11.66 4.47 14.63
CA ILE A 22 10.50 3.60 14.86
C ILE A 22 10.95 2.16 15.12
N GLY A 23 11.78 1.59 14.23
CA GLY A 23 12.23 0.19 14.36
C GLY A 23 13.10 -0.09 15.58
N ARG A 24 13.68 0.94 16.22
CA ARG A 24 14.49 0.76 17.45
C ARG A 24 13.78 1.12 18.74
N LEU A 25 12.87 2.09 18.70
CA LEU A 25 12.28 2.68 19.91
C LEU A 25 10.76 2.49 20.00
N GLY A 26 10.11 2.01 18.94
CA GLY A 26 8.67 2.04 18.77
C GLY A 26 8.16 3.37 18.24
N ALA A 27 6.94 3.38 17.69
CA ALA A 27 6.35 4.56 17.08
C ALA A 27 6.14 5.71 18.09
N GLU A 28 5.68 5.39 19.29
CA GLU A 28 5.37 6.38 20.33
C GLU A 28 6.64 7.09 20.83
N SER A 29 7.70 6.33 21.09
CA SER A 29 8.98 6.90 21.50
C SER A 29 9.65 7.67 20.35
N ALA A 30 9.48 7.23 19.09
CA ALA A 30 9.99 7.95 17.93
C ALA A 30 9.39 9.36 17.83
N ILE A 31 8.10 9.54 18.13
CA ILE A 31 7.46 10.87 18.19
C ILE A 31 8.13 11.76 19.24
N LEU A 32 8.45 11.21 20.42
CA LEU A 32 9.14 11.96 21.48
C LEU A 32 10.56 12.36 21.06
N VAL A 33 11.28 11.48 20.37
CA VAL A 33 12.61 11.78 19.80
C VAL A 33 12.52 12.93 18.79
N ILE A 34 11.48 12.95 17.94
CA ILE A 34 11.29 14.03 16.96
C ILE A 34 11.16 15.38 17.66
N ALA A 35 10.52 15.46 18.84
CA ALA A 35 10.38 16.69 19.62
C ALA A 35 11.70 17.27 20.16
N VAL A 36 12.78 16.46 20.22
CA VAL A 36 14.12 16.93 20.62
C VAL A 36 14.70 17.91 19.59
N LEU A 37 14.45 17.69 18.29
CA LEU A 37 14.99 18.51 17.20
C LEU A 37 14.49 19.98 17.22
N PRO A 38 13.18 20.28 17.26
CA PRO A 38 12.71 21.66 17.36
C PRO A 38 13.10 22.31 18.70
N SER A 39 13.21 21.52 19.78
CA SER A 39 13.69 22.01 21.08
C SER A 39 15.16 22.44 21.02
N LEU A 40 16.00 21.66 20.34
CA LEU A 40 17.39 22.03 20.05
C LEU A 40 17.47 23.27 19.15
N ALA A 41 16.63 23.36 18.12
CA ALA A 41 16.55 24.53 17.28
C ALA A 41 16.18 25.80 18.08
N ALA A 42 15.25 25.70 19.04
CA ALA A 42 14.88 26.80 19.93
C ALA A 42 16.06 27.28 20.80
N VAL A 43 16.90 26.35 21.31
CA VAL A 43 18.15 26.69 22.01
C VAL A 43 19.09 27.46 21.09
N LEU A 44 19.35 26.94 19.88
CA LEU A 44 20.25 27.56 18.91
C LEU A 44 19.77 28.96 18.49
N LEU A 45 18.46 29.14 18.28
CA LEU A 45 17.85 30.42 17.95
C LEU A 45 17.85 31.41 19.13
N SER A 46 17.96 30.91 20.37
CA SER A 46 18.07 31.74 21.56
C SER A 46 19.49 32.27 21.81
N LEU A 47 20.52 31.60 21.29
CA LEU A 47 21.93 32.01 21.44
C LEU A 47 22.25 33.42 20.89
N PRO A 48 21.78 33.83 19.70
CA PRO A 48 22.05 35.15 19.13
C PRO A 48 21.11 36.26 19.65
N LEU A 49 20.17 35.97 20.55
CA LEU A 49 19.24 36.97 21.06
C LEU A 49 19.96 38.07 21.88
N PRO A 50 19.45 39.31 21.88
CA PRO A 50 19.92 40.37 22.77
C PRO A 50 19.85 39.96 24.24
N ALA A 51 20.78 40.45 25.08
CA ALA A 51 20.93 40.03 26.48
C ALA A 51 19.61 40.01 27.28
N ARG A 52 18.77 41.04 27.14
CA ARG A 52 17.46 41.13 27.82
C ARG A 52 16.51 39.98 27.48
N SER A 53 16.50 39.55 26.23
CA SER A 53 15.65 38.44 25.74
C SER A 53 16.31 37.09 26.02
N LYS A 54 17.63 37.01 25.86
CA LYS A 54 18.43 35.79 26.07
C LYS A 54 18.30 35.25 27.49
N VAL A 55 18.30 36.11 28.51
CA VAL A 55 18.14 35.71 29.93
C VAL A 55 16.82 34.99 30.17
N LYS A 56 15.77 35.27 29.38
CA LYS A 56 14.47 34.60 29.50
C LYS A 56 14.38 33.35 28.61
N TRP A 57 14.72 33.49 27.33
CA TRP A 57 14.45 32.45 26.33
C TRP A 57 15.46 31.32 26.32
N LEU A 58 16.73 31.57 26.68
CA LEU A 58 17.73 30.52 26.68
C LEU A 58 17.47 29.48 27.80
N PRO A 59 17.24 29.85 29.08
CA PRO A 59 16.90 28.88 30.11
C PRO A 59 15.60 28.13 29.81
N ALA A 60 14.58 28.84 29.29
CA ALA A 60 13.32 28.22 28.90
C ALA A 60 13.53 27.16 27.80
N SER A 61 14.28 27.48 26.75
CA SER A 61 14.56 26.55 25.65
C SER A 61 15.39 25.34 26.12
N VAL A 62 16.37 25.55 27.02
CA VAL A 62 17.16 24.47 27.61
C VAL A 62 16.30 23.58 28.50
N ALA A 63 15.39 24.15 29.29
CA ALA A 63 14.46 23.39 30.12
C ALA A 63 13.51 22.54 29.27
N VAL A 64 12.98 23.08 28.17
CA VAL A 64 12.16 22.32 27.21
C VAL A 64 12.95 21.18 26.58
N LEU A 65 14.19 21.44 26.13
CA LEU A 65 15.06 20.40 25.58
C LEU A 65 15.33 19.28 26.61
N ALA A 66 15.67 19.64 27.85
CA ALA A 66 15.87 18.68 28.93
C ALA A 66 14.60 17.87 29.24
N ALA A 67 13.43 18.52 29.23
CA ALA A 67 12.14 17.86 29.41
C ALA A 67 11.83 16.87 28.28
N CYS A 68 12.04 17.24 27.01
CA CYS A 68 11.85 16.33 25.88
C CYS A 68 12.79 15.12 25.94
N ILE A 69 14.08 15.33 26.26
CA ILE A 69 15.05 14.24 26.43
C ILE A 69 14.66 13.35 27.62
N GLY A 70 14.32 13.95 28.76
CA GLY A 70 13.90 13.23 29.97
C GLY A 70 12.63 12.41 29.75
N LEU A 71 11.64 12.97 29.08
CA LEU A 71 10.39 12.31 28.73
C LEU A 71 10.62 11.14 27.77
N THR A 72 11.47 11.33 26.76
CA THR A 72 11.87 10.28 25.83
C THR A 72 12.55 9.13 26.57
N ALA A 73 13.55 9.43 27.40
CA ALA A 73 14.28 8.42 28.17
C ALA A 73 13.38 7.69 29.17
N TRP A 74 12.43 8.40 29.79
CA TRP A 74 11.44 7.81 30.68
C TRP A 74 10.50 6.87 29.92
N ASN A 75 9.98 7.27 28.76
CA ASN A 75 9.10 6.41 27.98
C ASN A 75 9.81 5.17 27.44
N VAL A 76 11.02 5.32 26.90
CA VAL A 76 11.83 4.18 26.39
C VAL A 76 12.09 3.15 27.49
N ARG A 77 12.26 3.58 28.75
CA ARG A 77 12.47 2.66 29.88
C ARG A 77 11.19 2.04 30.43
N THR A 78 10.07 2.75 30.37
CA THR A 78 8.84 2.36 31.10
C THR A 78 7.72 1.88 30.20
N GLY A 79 7.73 2.22 28.90
CA GLY A 79 6.66 1.93 27.95
C GLY A 79 5.30 2.50 28.37
N LYS A 80 5.26 3.53 29.21
CA LYS A 80 4.01 4.05 29.80
C LYS A 80 3.14 4.85 28.84
N MET A 81 3.70 5.39 27.76
CA MET A 81 2.92 6.03 26.70
C MET A 81 2.55 5.08 25.57
N THR A 82 2.95 3.82 25.63
CA THR A 82 2.53 2.83 24.64
C THR A 82 1.02 2.64 24.73
N VAL A 83 0.35 2.66 23.57
CA VAL A 83 -1.09 2.43 23.52
C VAL A 83 -1.36 0.97 23.86
N ARG A 84 -2.13 0.76 24.94
CA ARG A 84 -2.46 -0.56 25.53
C ARG A 84 -3.95 -0.80 25.70
N ASP A 85 -4.79 0.10 25.19
CA ASP A 85 -6.23 -0.06 25.23
C ASP A 85 -6.84 0.55 23.96
N ALA A 86 -7.51 -0.29 23.18
CA ALA A 86 -8.28 0.11 22.01
C ALA A 86 -9.41 -0.91 21.80
N PRO A 87 -10.57 -0.76 22.47
CA PRO A 87 -11.62 -1.79 22.48
C PRO A 87 -12.22 -2.10 21.09
N GLY A 88 -12.08 -1.19 20.13
CA GLY A 88 -12.49 -1.41 18.74
C GLY A 88 -11.52 -2.22 17.88
N LYS A 89 -10.42 -2.73 18.46
CA LYS A 89 -9.37 -3.47 17.76
C LYS A 89 -9.37 -4.94 18.17
N GLU A 90 -9.17 -5.82 17.20
CA GLU A 90 -9.29 -7.28 17.29
C GLU A 90 -8.38 -7.87 18.37
N LEU A 91 -7.15 -7.36 18.51
CA LEU A 91 -6.24 -7.75 19.60
C LEU A 91 -6.87 -7.56 20.98
N TYR A 92 -7.47 -6.40 21.23
CA TYR A 92 -8.02 -6.07 22.55
C TYR A 92 -9.37 -6.74 22.79
N GLN A 93 -10.14 -7.00 21.73
CA GLN A 93 -11.33 -7.86 21.82
C GLN A 93 -10.94 -9.25 22.29
N LEU A 94 -9.93 -9.88 21.67
CA LEU A 94 -9.43 -11.19 22.09
C LEU A 94 -8.91 -11.19 23.54
N LEU A 95 -8.17 -10.16 23.96
CA LEU A 95 -7.69 -10.05 25.34
C LEU A 95 -8.83 -9.85 26.36
N ASN A 96 -9.91 -9.16 25.97
CA ASN A 96 -11.07 -8.95 26.83
C ASN A 96 -11.96 -10.20 26.90
N ASP A 97 -12.08 -10.95 25.81
CA ASP A 97 -12.90 -12.16 25.72
C ASP A 97 -12.24 -13.37 26.43
N HIS A 98 -10.92 -13.32 26.63
CA HIS A 98 -10.14 -14.39 27.23
C HIS A 98 -9.25 -13.88 28.38
N GLU A 99 -9.71 -13.99 29.63
CA GLU A 99 -8.97 -13.50 30.81
C GLU A 99 -7.57 -14.09 30.98
N GLN A 100 -7.38 -15.33 30.53
CA GLN A 100 -6.09 -16.03 30.58
C GLN A 100 -5.13 -15.62 29.46
N ALA A 101 -5.60 -14.88 28.44
CA ALA A 101 -4.81 -14.52 27.28
C ALA A 101 -3.75 -13.47 27.64
N LYS A 102 -2.54 -13.64 27.12
CA LYS A 102 -1.39 -12.78 27.47
C LYS A 102 -0.58 -12.40 26.24
N ILE A 103 -0.17 -11.14 26.19
CA ILE A 103 0.81 -10.65 25.21
C ILE A 103 2.20 -11.12 25.64
N ASP A 104 2.88 -11.87 24.78
CA ASP A 104 4.22 -12.40 25.03
C ASP A 104 5.29 -11.88 24.04
N PHE A 105 4.86 -11.33 22.89
CA PHE A 105 5.70 -10.60 21.95
C PHE A 105 5.03 -9.30 21.56
N ASP A 106 5.75 -8.18 21.55
CA ASP A 106 5.22 -6.88 21.14
C ASP A 106 6.36 -5.98 20.65
N LYS A 107 6.52 -5.87 19.33
CA LYS A 107 7.63 -5.14 18.71
C LYS A 107 7.17 -4.31 17.52
N TRP A 108 7.92 -3.24 17.28
CA TRP A 108 7.77 -2.39 16.10
C TRP A 108 8.93 -2.64 15.14
N ASN A 109 8.60 -2.87 13.88
CA ASN A 109 9.52 -2.53 12.80
C ASN A 109 9.04 -1.21 12.19
N ALA A 110 9.70 -0.74 11.14
CA ALA A 110 9.31 0.51 10.51
C ALA A 110 8.00 0.42 9.69
N TYR A 111 7.42 -0.78 9.55
CA TYR A 111 6.24 -1.08 8.72
C TYR A 111 4.98 -1.17 9.58
N SER A 112 5.09 -1.93 10.65
CA SER A 112 3.98 -2.47 11.42
C SER A 112 4.41 -2.73 12.86
N ARG A 113 3.44 -2.76 13.76
CA ARG A 113 3.56 -3.37 15.08
C ARG A 113 3.13 -4.83 14.99
N ILE A 114 3.98 -5.74 15.43
CA ILE A 114 3.66 -7.16 15.56
C ILE A 114 3.49 -7.49 17.03
N THR A 115 2.32 -8.01 17.39
CA THR A 115 1.97 -8.42 18.75
C THR A 115 1.53 -9.88 18.73
N SER A 116 2.12 -10.77 19.53
CA SER A 116 1.59 -12.14 19.71
C SER A 116 0.88 -12.30 21.04
N VAL A 117 -0.15 -13.14 21.02
CA VAL A 117 -0.95 -13.50 22.18
C VAL A 117 -1.00 -15.02 22.33
N GLU A 118 -0.87 -15.48 23.56
CA GLU A 118 -1.03 -16.88 23.96
C GLU A 118 -2.24 -17.09 24.87
N GLY A 119 -2.63 -18.35 25.11
CA GLY A 119 -3.62 -18.73 26.12
C GLY A 119 -5.09 -18.55 25.72
N PHE A 120 -5.39 -18.16 24.49
CA PHE A 120 -6.78 -17.94 24.04
C PHE A 120 -7.49 -19.22 23.56
N SER A 121 -6.75 -20.26 23.16
CA SER A 121 -7.28 -21.52 22.60
C SER A 121 -6.31 -22.68 22.86
N GLU A 122 -6.81 -23.91 22.86
CA GLU A 122 -6.00 -25.14 22.92
C GLU A 122 -5.47 -25.57 21.54
N ASP A 123 -6.04 -25.09 20.44
CA ASP A 123 -5.66 -25.49 19.08
C ASP A 123 -4.44 -24.72 18.54
N TYR A 124 -4.13 -23.57 19.15
CA TYR A 124 -3.13 -22.62 18.67
C TYR A 124 -2.09 -22.29 19.75
N VAL A 125 -0.82 -22.33 19.36
CA VAL A 125 0.29 -21.89 20.21
C VAL A 125 0.23 -20.38 20.40
N ARG A 126 -0.02 -19.64 19.30
CA ARG A 126 -0.04 -18.17 19.27
C ARG A 126 -1.02 -17.63 18.24
N ARG A 127 -1.56 -16.45 18.53
CA ARG A 127 -2.16 -15.55 17.54
C ARG A 127 -1.28 -14.33 17.38
N ILE A 128 -0.87 -14.05 16.16
CA ILE A 128 -0.03 -12.93 15.80
C ILE A 128 -0.92 -11.85 15.17
N PHE A 129 -0.89 -10.66 15.74
CA PHE A 129 -1.60 -9.48 15.27
C PHE A 129 -0.65 -8.49 14.61
N ILE A 130 -1.07 -7.94 13.48
CA ILE A 130 -0.42 -6.87 12.73
C ILE A 130 -1.24 -5.59 12.97
N ASP A 131 -0.61 -4.58 13.56
CA ASP A 131 -1.21 -3.29 13.94
C ASP A 131 -2.51 -3.45 14.76
N SER A 132 -2.50 -4.45 15.64
CA SER A 132 -3.61 -4.81 16.55
C SER A 132 -4.93 -5.19 15.85
N SER A 133 -4.90 -5.43 14.53
CA SER A 133 -6.11 -5.76 13.75
C SER A 133 -5.97 -7.04 12.93
N ALA A 134 -5.11 -7.05 11.91
CA ALA A 134 -5.01 -8.22 11.06
C ALA A 134 -4.34 -9.35 11.82
N GLU A 135 -4.80 -10.59 11.66
CA GLU A 135 -4.32 -11.71 12.46
C GLU A 135 -3.91 -12.92 11.63
N THR A 136 -2.97 -13.68 12.17
CA THR A 136 -2.61 -15.01 11.69
C THR A 136 -2.30 -15.89 12.90
N SER A 137 -2.59 -17.19 12.82
CA SER A 137 -2.44 -18.09 13.97
C SER A 137 -1.39 -19.16 13.70
N VAL A 138 -0.58 -19.44 14.71
CA VAL A 138 0.37 -20.55 14.72
C VAL A 138 -0.30 -21.72 15.43
N MET A 139 -0.53 -22.80 14.70
CA MET A 139 -1.17 -24.02 15.22
C MET A 139 -0.18 -24.83 16.05
N HIS A 140 -0.70 -25.64 16.98
CA HIS A 140 0.09 -26.73 17.54
C HIS A 140 0.39 -27.74 16.42
N TRP A 141 1.67 -27.88 16.09
CA TRP A 141 2.12 -28.76 15.01
C TRP A 141 3.43 -29.44 15.41
N ASP A 142 3.56 -30.74 15.13
CA ASP A 142 4.73 -31.54 15.52
C ASP A 142 5.78 -31.69 14.40
N GLY A 143 5.60 -31.01 13.27
CA GLY A 143 6.48 -31.11 12.11
C GLY A 143 6.12 -32.23 11.13
N THR A 144 5.14 -33.09 11.46
CA THR A 144 4.82 -34.27 10.65
C THR A 144 3.62 -34.03 9.72
N PRO A 145 3.53 -34.76 8.58
CA PRO A 145 2.42 -34.60 7.63
C PRO A 145 1.06 -35.11 8.13
N ASN A 146 1.02 -35.83 9.26
CA ASN A 146 -0.20 -36.41 9.82
C ASN A 146 -0.77 -35.58 10.98
N ASN A 147 -0.16 -34.43 11.27
CA ASN A 147 -0.57 -33.48 12.30
C ASN A 147 -0.77 -32.10 11.63
N PRO A 148 -1.89 -31.39 11.85
CA PRO A 148 -3.08 -31.87 12.56
C PRO A 148 -3.75 -33.04 11.80
N PRO A 149 -4.49 -33.92 12.50
CA PRO A 149 -5.24 -34.98 11.85
C PRO A 149 -6.21 -34.39 10.82
N ASP A 150 -6.43 -35.12 9.73
CA ASP A 150 -7.35 -34.73 8.65
C ASP A 150 -7.03 -33.40 7.92
N ALA A 151 -5.83 -32.84 8.08
CA ALA A 151 -5.39 -31.64 7.37
C ALA A 151 -5.67 -31.68 5.84
N ARG A 152 -5.55 -32.86 5.21
CA ARG A 152 -5.84 -33.08 3.78
C ARG A 152 -7.34 -32.97 3.41
N ASN A 153 -8.23 -33.07 4.39
CA ASN A 153 -9.68 -32.99 4.23
C ASN A 153 -10.22 -31.58 4.49
N TRP A 154 -9.39 -30.67 5.00
CA TRP A 154 -9.78 -29.27 5.18
C TRP A 154 -10.15 -28.64 3.84
N PHE A 155 -11.12 -27.71 3.85
CA PHE A 155 -11.62 -27.08 2.64
C PHE A 155 -10.48 -26.49 1.78
N ARG A 156 -9.65 -25.59 2.31
CA ARG A 156 -8.46 -25.06 1.60
C ARG A 156 -7.46 -26.10 1.07
N ALA A 157 -7.48 -27.35 1.51
CA ALA A 157 -6.52 -28.36 1.08
C ALA A 157 -6.90 -29.06 -0.24
N PHE A 158 -8.17 -28.93 -0.69
CA PHE A 158 -8.63 -29.66 -1.88
C PHE A 158 -7.79 -29.42 -3.16
N PRO A 159 -7.20 -28.22 -3.42
CA PRO A 159 -6.37 -28.00 -4.62
C PRO A 159 -5.16 -28.91 -4.71
N PHE A 160 -4.63 -29.40 -3.58
CA PHE A 160 -3.48 -30.30 -3.57
C PHE A 160 -3.81 -31.72 -4.03
N ARG A 161 -5.09 -32.11 -4.14
CA ARG A 161 -5.49 -33.50 -4.47
C ARG A 161 -5.11 -33.95 -5.88
N VAL A 162 -4.87 -33.01 -6.78
CA VAL A 162 -4.53 -33.29 -8.18
C VAL A 162 -3.03 -33.25 -8.47
N VAL A 163 -2.21 -32.96 -7.45
CA VAL A 163 -0.75 -32.90 -7.57
C VAL A 163 -0.11 -33.85 -6.53
N LYS A 164 0.84 -34.66 -6.97
CA LYS A 164 1.61 -35.55 -6.08
C LYS A 164 2.98 -34.95 -5.82
N ASP A 165 3.45 -35.05 -4.57
CA ASP A 165 4.76 -34.58 -4.11
C ASP A 165 5.16 -33.17 -4.60
N PRO A 166 4.26 -32.16 -4.47
CA PRO A 166 4.40 -30.87 -5.14
C PRO A 166 5.64 -30.07 -4.68
N GLN A 167 6.22 -29.33 -5.62
CA GLN A 167 7.08 -28.18 -5.34
C GLN A 167 6.19 -26.95 -5.08
N VAL A 168 6.19 -26.42 -3.86
CA VAL A 168 5.23 -25.38 -3.45
C VAL A 168 5.92 -24.05 -3.20
N LEU A 169 5.31 -22.97 -3.67
CA LEU A 169 5.60 -21.61 -3.22
C LEU A 169 4.43 -21.13 -2.37
N VAL A 170 4.70 -20.75 -1.12
CA VAL A 170 3.74 -20.07 -0.24
C VAL A 170 4.15 -18.61 -0.12
N ILE A 171 3.29 -17.70 -0.55
CA ILE A 171 3.50 -16.26 -0.38
C ILE A 171 2.70 -15.80 0.83
N GLY A 172 3.34 -15.08 1.76
CA GLY A 172 2.73 -14.61 3.01
C GLY A 172 2.30 -15.74 3.94
N PRO A 173 3.18 -16.68 4.31
CA PRO A 173 2.82 -17.82 5.16
C PRO A 173 2.31 -17.42 6.55
N GLY A 174 2.71 -16.26 7.10
CA GLY A 174 2.22 -15.77 8.39
C GLY A 174 2.45 -16.78 9.53
N GLY A 175 1.36 -17.27 10.13
CA GLY A 175 1.39 -18.32 11.16
C GLY A 175 1.60 -19.75 10.63
N GLY A 176 1.64 -19.93 9.30
CA GLY A 176 2.13 -21.13 8.63
C GLY A 176 1.11 -22.17 8.22
N THR A 177 -0.19 -21.89 8.29
CA THR A 177 -1.24 -22.85 7.92
C THR A 177 -1.01 -23.44 6.52
N ASP A 178 -0.64 -22.61 5.54
CA ASP A 178 -0.43 -23.08 4.17
C ASP A 178 0.86 -23.91 4.01
N ILE A 179 1.87 -23.69 4.86
CA ILE A 179 3.07 -24.55 4.93
C ILE A 179 2.67 -25.92 5.50
N VAL A 180 1.94 -25.95 6.62
CA VAL A 180 1.48 -27.18 7.27
C VAL A 180 0.64 -28.01 6.30
N LEU A 181 -0.30 -27.38 5.60
CA LEU A 181 -1.12 -28.05 4.58
C LEU A 181 -0.31 -28.56 3.39
N SER A 182 0.71 -27.82 2.96
CA SER A 182 1.61 -28.26 1.90
C SER A 182 2.40 -29.50 2.32
N ILE A 183 2.90 -29.55 3.56
CA ILE A 183 3.60 -30.73 4.10
C ILE A 183 2.64 -31.91 4.24
N ALA A 184 1.43 -31.66 4.79
CA ALA A 184 0.39 -32.65 4.88
C ALA A 184 0.06 -33.23 3.51
N ALA A 185 -0.04 -32.40 2.45
CA ALA A 185 -0.24 -32.82 1.07
C ALA A 185 0.93 -33.62 0.45
N GLY A 186 2.06 -33.74 1.15
CA GLY A 186 3.23 -34.50 0.70
C GLY A 186 4.28 -33.66 -0.02
N ALA A 187 4.21 -32.32 0.05
CA ALA A 187 5.24 -31.46 -0.53
C ALA A 187 6.64 -31.89 -0.08
N SER A 188 7.57 -31.96 -1.02
CA SER A 188 8.96 -32.34 -0.79
C SER A 188 9.84 -31.12 -0.54
N HIS A 189 9.46 -29.97 -1.10
CA HIS A 189 10.12 -28.69 -0.92
C HIS A 189 9.10 -27.56 -0.99
N ILE A 190 9.21 -26.62 -0.06
CA ILE A 190 8.32 -25.46 0.09
C ILE A 190 9.20 -24.22 0.15
N THR A 191 9.07 -23.32 -0.81
CA THR A 191 9.59 -21.96 -0.65
C THR A 191 8.54 -21.13 0.08
N ALA A 192 8.90 -20.59 1.24
CA ALA A 192 8.03 -19.72 2.03
C ALA A 192 8.53 -18.27 1.92
N VAL A 193 7.72 -17.37 1.37
CA VAL A 193 8.10 -15.96 1.16
C VAL A 193 7.35 -15.07 2.15
N GLU A 194 8.05 -14.61 3.18
CA GLU A 194 7.49 -13.74 4.23
C GLU A 194 8.24 -12.39 4.23
N MET A 195 7.50 -11.29 4.16
CA MET A 195 8.10 -9.96 4.09
C MET A 195 8.40 -9.38 5.47
N ASN A 196 7.71 -9.84 6.52
CA ASN A 196 7.77 -9.26 7.85
C ASN A 196 8.78 -9.99 8.75
N ASP A 197 9.90 -9.33 9.03
CA ASP A 197 10.98 -9.83 9.86
C ASP A 197 10.54 -10.19 11.29
N LEU A 198 9.58 -9.45 11.86
CA LEU A 198 9.07 -9.71 13.20
C LEU A 198 8.11 -10.90 13.27
N ILE A 199 7.38 -11.21 12.20
CA ILE A 199 6.60 -12.47 12.12
C ILE A 199 7.55 -13.66 12.08
N ILE A 200 8.62 -13.57 11.26
CA ILE A 200 9.66 -14.60 11.19
C ILE A 200 10.30 -14.80 12.58
N GLU A 201 10.67 -13.71 13.26
CA GLU A 201 11.26 -13.77 14.60
C GLU A 201 10.30 -14.42 15.61
N CYS A 202 9.03 -14.01 15.62
CA CYS A 202 8.01 -14.54 16.52
C CYS A 202 7.82 -16.05 16.33
N VAL A 203 7.63 -16.51 15.10
CA VAL A 203 7.38 -17.92 14.79
C VAL A 203 8.62 -18.78 15.07
N ARG A 204 9.83 -18.32 14.71
CA ARG A 204 11.07 -19.02 15.06
C ARG A 204 11.27 -19.16 16.57
N GLY A 205 10.83 -18.16 17.35
CA GLY A 205 10.88 -18.20 18.80
C GLY A 205 10.07 -19.34 19.43
N LEU A 206 9.09 -19.90 18.72
CA LEU A 206 8.26 -21.02 19.19
C LEU A 206 8.93 -22.38 19.01
N GLY A 207 9.88 -22.50 18.08
CA GLY A 207 10.62 -23.73 17.78
C GLY A 207 9.74 -24.97 17.64
N ALA A 208 10.07 -26.02 18.39
CA ALA A 208 9.38 -27.31 18.35
C ALA A 208 7.88 -27.25 18.69
N GLN A 209 7.38 -26.22 19.40
CA GLN A 209 5.94 -26.09 19.68
C GLN A 209 5.12 -25.85 18.40
N ALA A 210 5.77 -25.28 17.39
CA ALA A 210 5.22 -25.03 16.06
C ALA A 210 5.92 -25.90 15.00
N GLY A 211 6.47 -27.06 15.39
CA GLY A 211 7.10 -28.01 14.46
C GLY A 211 8.33 -27.46 13.74
N ASP A 212 9.02 -26.49 14.36
CA ASP A 212 10.11 -25.72 13.76
C ASP A 212 9.72 -25.11 12.40
N LEU A 213 8.46 -24.66 12.25
CA LEU A 213 7.80 -24.23 11.01
C LEU A 213 8.70 -23.59 9.93
N TYR A 214 9.44 -22.54 10.28
CA TYR A 214 10.29 -21.81 9.34
C TYR A 214 11.70 -22.38 9.15
N ASP A 215 12.14 -23.26 10.05
CA ASP A 215 13.42 -23.95 9.99
C ASP A 215 13.24 -25.46 9.70
N HIS A 216 12.01 -25.87 9.36
CA HIS A 216 11.65 -27.25 9.04
C HIS A 216 12.44 -27.73 7.81
N PRO A 217 12.92 -28.99 7.75
CA PRO A 217 13.84 -29.45 6.69
C PRO A 217 13.32 -29.34 5.25
N LYS A 218 12.00 -29.22 5.08
CA LYS A 218 11.34 -29.07 3.77
C LYS A 218 11.08 -27.60 3.37
N VAL A 219 11.35 -26.65 4.26
CA VAL A 219 11.01 -25.24 4.08
C VAL A 219 12.27 -24.43 3.77
N ASP A 220 12.23 -23.67 2.68
CA ASP A 220 13.20 -22.66 2.29
C ASP A 220 12.57 -21.28 2.53
N LEU A 221 12.83 -20.70 3.70
CA LEU A 221 12.32 -19.39 4.07
C LEU A 221 13.11 -18.29 3.35
N VAL A 222 12.40 -17.46 2.59
CA VAL A 222 12.93 -16.30 1.90
C VAL A 222 12.28 -15.04 2.45
N MET A 223 13.09 -14.15 3.01
CA MET A 223 12.62 -12.83 3.45
C MET A 223 12.56 -11.87 2.25
N ASP A 224 11.39 -11.74 1.64
CA ASP A 224 11.14 -10.91 0.45
C ASP A 224 9.64 -10.60 0.31
N GLU A 225 9.28 -9.70 -0.60
CA GLU A 225 7.88 -9.48 -0.98
C GLU A 225 7.49 -10.44 -2.13
N GLY A 226 6.29 -11.01 -2.06
CA GLY A 226 5.84 -12.11 -2.93
C GLY A 226 5.92 -11.82 -4.43
N ARG A 227 5.40 -10.67 -4.87
CA ARG A 227 5.44 -10.25 -6.27
C ARG A 227 6.88 -10.04 -6.74
N ASN A 228 7.72 -9.45 -5.92
CA ASN A 228 9.15 -9.25 -6.20
C ASN A 228 9.96 -10.54 -6.22
N TYR A 229 9.65 -11.49 -5.35
CA TYR A 229 10.28 -12.80 -5.37
C TYR A 229 10.00 -13.52 -6.68
N ILE A 230 8.73 -13.57 -7.09
CA ILE A 230 8.31 -14.20 -8.36
C ILE A 230 9.07 -13.61 -9.56
N GLN A 231 9.24 -12.29 -9.62
CA GLN A 231 9.93 -11.63 -10.74
C GLN A 231 11.43 -11.93 -10.82
N ARG A 232 12.04 -12.42 -9.75
CA ARG A 232 13.47 -12.74 -9.66
C ARG A 232 13.73 -14.25 -9.66
N CYS A 233 12.68 -15.04 -9.44
CA CYS A 233 12.78 -16.48 -9.32
C CYS A 233 12.85 -17.13 -10.70
N GLY A 234 13.86 -17.95 -10.96
CA GLY A 234 13.90 -18.79 -12.17
C GLY A 234 13.24 -20.16 -12.01
N ARG A 235 12.72 -20.49 -10.83
CA ARG A 235 12.11 -21.80 -10.53
C ARG A 235 10.65 -21.80 -10.95
N LYS A 236 10.18 -22.97 -11.36
CA LYS A 236 8.75 -23.25 -11.55
C LYS A 236 8.20 -24.03 -10.37
N PHE A 237 6.92 -23.84 -10.09
CA PHE A 237 6.23 -24.46 -8.96
C PHE A 237 5.03 -25.26 -9.45
N ASP A 238 4.75 -26.37 -8.78
CA ASP A 238 3.52 -27.14 -9.01
C ASP A 238 2.34 -26.49 -8.30
N MET A 239 2.59 -25.78 -7.19
CA MET A 239 1.57 -25.01 -6.49
C MET A 239 2.15 -23.65 -6.08
N ILE A 240 1.45 -22.57 -6.41
CA ILE A 240 1.68 -21.24 -5.85
C ILE A 240 0.46 -20.91 -4.99
N VAL A 241 0.65 -20.70 -3.68
CA VAL A 241 -0.43 -20.50 -2.71
C VAL A 241 -0.34 -19.11 -2.10
N LEU A 242 -1.44 -18.36 -2.20
CA LEU A 242 -1.67 -17.08 -1.55
C LEU A 242 -2.89 -17.24 -0.64
N GLY A 243 -2.69 -17.66 0.61
CA GLY A 243 -3.74 -17.68 1.62
C GLY A 243 -3.65 -16.46 2.50
N TRP A 244 -4.67 -15.59 2.45
CA TRP A 244 -4.82 -14.51 3.44
C TRP A 244 -3.62 -13.53 3.55
N VAL A 245 -2.89 -13.32 2.46
CA VAL A 245 -1.57 -12.64 2.42
C VAL A 245 -1.56 -11.16 2.82
N ASP A 246 -2.71 -10.49 2.85
CA ASP A 246 -2.77 -9.04 3.12
C ASP A 246 -3.15 -8.72 4.57
N SER A 247 -2.39 -7.80 5.17
CA SER A 247 -2.73 -7.26 6.48
C SER A 247 -3.94 -6.32 6.38
N TRP A 248 -5.08 -6.75 6.90
CA TRP A 248 -6.31 -5.97 7.15
C TRP A 248 -6.13 -4.67 7.98
N ALA A 249 -4.93 -4.32 8.44
CA ALA A 249 -4.65 -3.15 9.27
C ALA A 249 -5.14 -1.81 8.68
N SER A 250 -5.15 -1.65 7.35
CA SER A 250 -5.67 -0.45 6.67
C SER A 250 -7.20 -0.40 6.55
N VAL A 251 -7.91 -1.48 6.94
CA VAL A 251 -9.38 -1.59 6.82
C VAL A 251 -10.12 -0.90 7.96
N ALA A 252 -9.57 -0.89 9.18
CA ALA A 252 -10.21 -0.26 10.35
C ALA A 252 -10.50 1.25 10.17
N GLY A 253 -9.88 1.91 9.19
CA GLY A 253 -10.15 3.30 8.80
C GLY A 253 -10.72 3.48 7.39
N GLY A 254 -11.06 2.41 6.67
CA GLY A 254 -11.57 2.45 5.29
C GLY A 254 -10.55 2.86 4.23
N GLY A 255 -9.24 2.78 4.54
CA GLY A 255 -8.15 3.20 3.66
C GLY A 255 -7.74 2.18 2.59
N LEU A 256 -8.18 0.92 2.70
CA LEU A 256 -7.75 -0.17 1.79
C LEU A 256 -8.05 0.11 0.31
N ALA A 257 -9.17 0.77 0.00
CA ALA A 257 -9.51 1.15 -1.38
C ALA A 257 -8.52 2.16 -1.99
N LEU A 258 -7.75 2.87 -1.16
CA LEU A 258 -6.74 3.84 -1.58
C LEU A 258 -5.32 3.25 -1.59
N THR A 259 -5.15 1.99 -1.20
CA THR A 259 -3.85 1.32 -1.12
C THR A 259 -3.59 0.48 -2.36
N GLU A 260 -2.38 0.57 -2.90
CA GLU A 260 -1.93 -0.27 -4.01
C GLU A 260 -1.72 -1.71 -3.54
N ASN A 261 -2.18 -2.68 -4.35
CA ASN A 261 -1.92 -4.09 -4.15
C ASN A 261 -1.46 -4.73 -5.47
N TYR A 262 -0.20 -5.17 -5.48
CA TYR A 262 0.46 -5.78 -6.63
C TYR A 262 0.41 -7.31 -6.62
N LEU A 263 -0.21 -7.93 -5.61
CA LEU A 263 -0.30 -9.39 -5.51
C LEU A 263 -1.45 -9.97 -6.33
N TYR A 264 -2.50 -9.19 -6.59
CA TYR A 264 -3.71 -9.64 -7.30
C TYR A 264 -3.97 -8.89 -8.60
N THR A 265 -3.01 -8.15 -9.15
CA THR A 265 -3.18 -7.56 -10.47
C THR A 265 -3.23 -8.66 -11.53
N ARG A 266 -3.81 -8.36 -12.68
CA ARG A 266 -3.75 -9.18 -13.90
C ARG A 266 -2.29 -9.55 -14.21
N ASP A 267 -1.38 -8.59 -14.12
CA ASP A 267 0.05 -8.78 -14.38
C ASP A 267 0.72 -9.68 -13.30
N ALA A 268 0.19 -9.67 -12.07
CA ALA A 268 0.56 -10.62 -11.02
C ALA A 268 0.15 -12.05 -11.36
N LEU A 269 -1.13 -12.25 -11.70
CA LEU A 269 -1.65 -13.56 -12.11
C LEU A 269 -0.91 -14.11 -13.33
N GLU A 270 -0.59 -13.25 -14.30
CA GLU A 270 0.20 -13.65 -15.48
C GLU A 270 1.60 -14.13 -15.10
N ALA A 271 2.31 -13.42 -14.22
CA ALA A 271 3.63 -13.88 -13.79
C ALA A 271 3.54 -15.15 -12.96
N TYR A 272 2.56 -15.29 -12.06
CA TYR A 272 2.37 -16.55 -11.33
C TYR A 272 2.14 -17.69 -12.32
N TYR A 273 1.27 -17.48 -13.31
CA TYR A 273 0.98 -18.45 -14.37
C TYR A 273 2.23 -18.87 -15.16
N ASP A 274 3.17 -17.96 -15.41
CA ASP A 274 4.43 -18.25 -16.09
C ASP A 274 5.47 -18.98 -15.23
N HIS A 275 5.33 -18.89 -13.91
CA HIS A 275 6.12 -19.65 -12.93
C HIS A 275 5.46 -20.97 -12.52
N LEU A 276 4.33 -21.36 -13.12
CA LEU A 276 3.77 -22.69 -12.94
C LEU A 276 4.53 -23.73 -13.79
N SER A 277 4.67 -24.94 -13.23
CA SER A 277 4.98 -26.13 -14.01
C SER A 277 3.83 -26.45 -14.97
N ASP A 278 4.05 -27.38 -15.92
CA ASP A 278 3.03 -27.69 -16.93
C ASP A 278 1.73 -28.22 -16.31
N ASN A 279 1.80 -28.86 -15.14
CA ASN A 279 0.65 -29.34 -14.37
C ASN A 279 0.39 -28.47 -13.12
N GLY A 280 1.02 -27.31 -13.01
CA GLY A 280 0.96 -26.48 -11.83
C GLY A 280 -0.33 -25.67 -11.71
N ALA A 281 -0.62 -25.22 -10.50
CA ALA A 281 -1.76 -24.37 -10.19
C ALA A 281 -1.39 -23.18 -9.29
N LEU A 282 -2.00 -22.03 -9.58
CA LEU A 282 -2.11 -20.91 -8.65
C LEU A 282 -3.35 -21.12 -7.80
N VAL A 283 -3.23 -20.92 -6.49
CA VAL A 283 -4.30 -21.02 -5.50
C VAL A 283 -4.34 -19.73 -4.69
N ILE A 284 -5.47 -19.04 -4.73
CA ILE A 284 -5.74 -17.83 -3.96
C ILE A 284 -6.91 -18.13 -3.02
N ILE A 285 -6.69 -18.00 -1.72
CA ILE A 285 -7.70 -18.27 -0.68
C ILE A 285 -8.14 -16.94 -0.08
N ARG A 286 -9.39 -16.56 -0.34
CA ARG A 286 -9.95 -15.24 -0.06
C ARG A 286 -11.46 -15.25 0.14
N TRP A 287 -12.08 -14.07 0.13
CA TRP A 287 -13.50 -13.88 0.39
C TRP A 287 -14.31 -14.14 -0.86
N PRO A 288 -15.60 -14.50 -0.75
CA PRO A 288 -16.43 -14.73 -1.92
C PRO A 288 -16.58 -13.48 -2.81
N VAL A 289 -16.48 -12.28 -2.23
CA VAL A 289 -16.53 -10.98 -2.95
C VAL A 289 -15.36 -10.77 -3.92
N ASP A 290 -14.26 -11.50 -3.76
CA ASP A 290 -13.07 -11.40 -4.62
C ASP A 290 -13.20 -12.18 -5.93
N VAL A 291 -14.07 -13.20 -5.98
CA VAL A 291 -14.22 -14.10 -7.13
C VAL A 291 -14.47 -13.36 -8.45
N PRO A 292 -15.40 -12.37 -8.52
CA PRO A 292 -15.66 -11.67 -9.78
C PRO A 292 -14.40 -11.05 -10.40
N ARG A 293 -13.56 -10.43 -9.57
CA ARG A 293 -12.36 -9.69 -9.98
C ARG A 293 -11.19 -10.63 -10.27
N LEU A 294 -11.03 -11.71 -9.51
CA LEU A 294 -10.04 -12.77 -9.80
C LEU A 294 -10.32 -13.44 -11.16
N VAL A 295 -11.58 -13.80 -11.42
CA VAL A 295 -12.01 -14.32 -12.73
C VAL A 295 -11.76 -13.29 -13.83
N ALA A 296 -12.08 -12.01 -13.60
CA ALA A 296 -11.84 -10.96 -14.60
C ALA A 296 -10.37 -10.79 -14.94
N ASN A 297 -9.48 -10.81 -13.93
CA ASN A 297 -8.04 -10.74 -14.13
C ASN A 297 -7.54 -11.95 -14.95
N ALA A 298 -7.95 -13.17 -14.59
CA ALA A 298 -7.57 -14.38 -15.31
C ALA A 298 -8.05 -14.36 -16.77
N VAL A 299 -9.34 -14.08 -16.99
CA VAL A 299 -9.93 -13.97 -18.33
C VAL A 299 -9.22 -12.90 -19.15
N SER A 300 -8.89 -11.75 -18.56
CA SER A 300 -8.24 -10.63 -19.25
C SER A 300 -6.88 -11.01 -19.82
N PHE A 301 -5.98 -11.63 -19.03
CA PHE A 301 -4.65 -11.98 -19.56
C PHE A 301 -4.69 -13.22 -20.47
N MET A 302 -5.51 -14.22 -20.15
CA MET A 302 -5.61 -15.44 -20.98
C MET A 302 -6.23 -15.12 -22.35
N SER A 303 -7.23 -14.24 -22.41
CA SER A 303 -7.78 -13.75 -23.68
C SER A 303 -6.74 -12.98 -24.49
N ASN A 304 -5.89 -12.17 -23.83
CA ASN A 304 -4.78 -11.48 -24.51
C ASN A 304 -3.72 -12.46 -25.06
N ARG A 305 -3.63 -13.67 -24.50
CA ARG A 305 -2.81 -14.78 -25.02
C ARG A 305 -3.50 -15.60 -26.11
N GLY A 306 -4.72 -15.22 -26.50
CA GLY A 306 -5.47 -15.83 -27.61
C GLY A 306 -6.34 -17.03 -27.22
N MET A 307 -6.50 -17.33 -25.93
CA MET A 307 -7.38 -18.42 -25.48
C MET A 307 -8.85 -18.04 -25.65
N SER A 308 -9.68 -19.00 -26.05
CA SER A 308 -11.14 -18.81 -26.13
C SER A 308 -11.79 -18.86 -24.73
N MET A 309 -13.00 -18.29 -24.56
CA MET A 309 -13.71 -18.36 -23.27
C MET A 309 -13.97 -19.79 -22.82
N GLU A 310 -14.26 -20.70 -23.75
CA GLU A 310 -14.45 -22.12 -23.45
C GLU A 310 -13.15 -22.75 -22.95
N GLU A 311 -12.02 -22.46 -23.59
CA GLU A 311 -10.70 -22.91 -23.15
C GLU A 311 -10.36 -22.37 -21.77
N ILE A 312 -10.47 -21.05 -21.57
CA ILE A 312 -10.23 -20.37 -20.28
C ILE A 312 -11.06 -21.01 -19.17
N SER A 313 -12.32 -21.36 -19.45
CA SER A 313 -13.20 -22.00 -18.47
C SER A 313 -12.60 -23.28 -17.89
N ARG A 314 -11.79 -24.03 -18.67
CA ARG A 314 -11.15 -25.28 -18.24
C ARG A 314 -9.92 -25.05 -17.35
N HIS A 315 -9.45 -23.81 -17.22
CA HIS A 315 -8.30 -23.47 -16.37
C HIS A 315 -8.70 -22.92 -15.00
N ILE A 316 -9.97 -22.63 -14.75
CA ILE A 316 -10.41 -21.91 -13.55
C ILE A 316 -11.35 -22.78 -12.72
N VAL A 317 -11.11 -22.83 -11.41
CA VAL A 317 -12.03 -23.37 -10.40
C VAL A 317 -12.18 -22.32 -9.31
N ALA A 318 -13.42 -21.95 -8.98
CA ALA A 318 -13.74 -20.98 -7.94
C ALA A 318 -14.87 -21.54 -7.06
N VAL A 319 -14.56 -21.82 -5.79
CA VAL A 319 -15.43 -22.56 -4.88
C VAL A 319 -15.38 -21.96 -3.48
N SER A 320 -16.53 -21.72 -2.87
CA SER A 320 -16.66 -21.32 -1.46
C SER A 320 -17.09 -22.49 -0.58
N MET A 321 -16.65 -22.51 0.68
CA MET A 321 -16.99 -23.57 1.64
C MET A 321 -18.51 -23.77 1.80
N ARG A 322 -19.28 -22.70 1.60
CA ARG A 322 -20.74 -22.65 1.63
C ARG A 322 -21.22 -21.46 0.82
N LYS A 323 -22.53 -21.41 0.51
CA LYS A 323 -23.14 -20.29 -0.19
C LYS A 323 -23.10 -19.02 0.68
N PRO A 324 -22.67 -17.85 0.16
CA PRO A 324 -22.75 -16.60 0.90
C PRO A 324 -24.19 -16.24 1.24
N ILE A 325 -24.40 -15.75 2.47
CA ILE A 325 -25.73 -15.34 2.95
C ILE A 325 -26.02 -13.94 2.43
N LYS A 326 -27.14 -13.75 1.72
CA LYS A 326 -27.65 -12.41 1.39
C LYS A 326 -28.56 -11.96 2.54
N LYS A 327 -28.23 -10.86 3.23
CA LYS A 327 -29.18 -10.24 4.17
C LYS A 327 -30.15 -9.36 3.39
N GLU A 328 -31.44 -9.69 3.47
CA GLU A 328 -32.51 -8.90 2.85
C GLU A 328 -32.91 -7.66 3.69
N LYS A 329 -32.58 -7.64 4.98
CA LYS A 329 -32.90 -6.54 5.92
C LYS A 329 -31.76 -6.26 6.90
N ASP A 330 -31.56 -5.00 7.28
CA ASP A 330 -30.59 -4.60 8.28
C ASP A 330 -31.13 -4.78 9.73
N GLU A 331 -30.30 -4.46 10.73
CA GLU A 331 -30.66 -4.53 12.16
C GLU A 331 -31.85 -3.63 12.54
N THR A 332 -32.18 -2.64 11.71
CA THR A 332 -33.32 -1.73 11.88
C THR A 332 -34.58 -2.18 11.13
N GLY A 333 -34.50 -3.27 10.36
CA GLY A 333 -35.62 -3.82 9.59
C GLY A 333 -35.89 -3.12 8.26
N GLU A 334 -35.02 -2.20 7.84
CA GLU A 334 -35.05 -1.56 6.54
C GLU A 334 -34.50 -2.53 5.48
N PRO A 335 -35.02 -2.50 4.22
CA PRO A 335 -34.41 -3.23 3.12
C PRO A 335 -32.95 -2.79 2.98
N VAL A 336 -32.02 -3.74 2.99
CA VAL A 336 -30.62 -3.38 2.80
C VAL A 336 -30.44 -2.93 1.36
N ASP A 337 -30.00 -1.69 1.15
CA ASP A 337 -29.55 -1.25 -0.17
C ASP A 337 -28.34 -2.11 -0.56
N ASP A 338 -28.46 -2.89 -1.64
CA ASP A 338 -27.40 -3.77 -2.17
C ASP A 338 -26.09 -3.00 -2.42
N THR A 339 -26.14 -1.67 -2.56
CA THR A 339 -24.96 -0.81 -2.71
C THR A 339 -24.24 -0.51 -1.38
N GLU A 340 -24.95 -0.52 -0.25
CA GLU A 340 -24.39 -0.19 1.06
C GLU A 340 -23.66 -1.40 1.70
N GLN A 341 -24.16 -2.62 1.45
CA GLN A 341 -23.54 -3.90 1.83
C GLN A 341 -22.16 -4.14 1.20
N VAL A 342 -21.85 -3.43 0.11
CA VAL A 342 -20.56 -3.47 -0.59
C VAL A 342 -19.54 -2.51 0.04
N SER A 343 -20.02 -1.39 0.59
CA SER A 343 -19.15 -0.33 1.12
C SER A 343 -18.57 -0.67 2.50
N LYS A 344 -19.21 -1.58 3.23
CA LYS A 344 -18.62 -2.33 4.33
C LYS A 344 -18.26 -3.71 3.80
N PRO A 345 -16.99 -4.13 3.76
CA PRO A 345 -16.67 -5.52 3.48
C PRO A 345 -17.25 -6.37 4.63
N ALA A 346 -18.44 -6.93 4.36
CA ALA A 346 -19.18 -8.00 5.06
C ALA A 346 -19.41 -7.89 6.59
N ASP A 347 -20.64 -8.17 6.98
CA ASP A 347 -20.95 -8.71 8.30
C ASP A 347 -20.04 -9.92 8.60
N ASN A 348 -19.57 -10.05 9.85
CA ASN A 348 -18.60 -11.08 10.30
C ASN A 348 -18.90 -12.50 9.76
N GLU A 349 -20.17 -12.85 9.52
CA GLU A 349 -20.60 -14.18 9.03
C GLU A 349 -20.17 -14.52 7.60
N ASN A 350 -20.12 -13.55 6.69
CA ASN A 350 -19.69 -13.75 5.29
C ASN A 350 -18.17 -13.59 5.14
N GLN A 351 -17.52 -12.84 6.04
CA GLN A 351 -16.06 -12.73 6.10
C GLN A 351 -15.39 -14.07 6.45
N ALA A 352 -16.06 -14.89 7.27
CA ALA A 352 -15.59 -16.20 7.67
C ALA A 352 -15.70 -17.28 6.56
N ILE A 353 -16.30 -16.96 5.39
CA ILE A 353 -16.46 -17.91 4.29
C ILE A 353 -15.19 -17.95 3.46
N GLU A 354 -14.44 -19.03 3.64
CA GLU A 354 -13.28 -19.34 2.83
C GLU A 354 -13.68 -19.66 1.39
N THR A 355 -13.01 -19.01 0.45
CA THR A 355 -13.20 -19.22 -0.99
C THR A 355 -11.86 -19.50 -1.64
N VAL A 356 -11.78 -20.59 -2.38
CA VAL A 356 -10.61 -20.99 -3.13
C VAL A 356 -10.82 -20.63 -4.60
N PHE A 357 -9.96 -19.76 -5.11
CA PHE A 357 -9.78 -19.53 -6.54
C PHE A 357 -8.52 -20.26 -7.00
N MET A 358 -8.67 -21.22 -7.89
CA MET A 358 -7.60 -22.03 -8.45
C MET A 358 -7.51 -21.78 -9.96
N MET A 359 -6.30 -21.55 -10.46
CA MET A 359 -5.99 -21.32 -11.86
C MET A 359 -4.84 -22.24 -12.31
N THR A 360 -5.10 -23.12 -13.28
CA THR A 360 -4.15 -24.16 -13.70
C THR A 360 -3.41 -23.81 -14.99
N ARG A 361 -2.15 -24.28 -15.12
CA ARG A 361 -1.36 -24.12 -16.35
C ARG A 361 -1.96 -24.90 -17.53
N SER A 362 -2.35 -26.15 -17.28
CA SER A 362 -3.01 -27.03 -18.25
C SER A 362 -4.53 -27.11 -18.00
N PRO A 363 -5.34 -27.32 -19.04
CA PRO A 363 -6.79 -27.43 -18.89
C PRO A 363 -7.15 -28.67 -18.06
N LEU A 364 -8.09 -28.50 -17.13
CA LEU A 364 -8.58 -29.57 -16.27
C LEU A 364 -9.43 -30.57 -17.06
N THR A 365 -9.31 -31.83 -16.68
CA THR A 365 -10.19 -32.93 -17.11
C THR A 365 -11.34 -33.13 -16.13
N GLU A 366 -12.42 -33.77 -16.58
CA GLU A 366 -13.59 -34.07 -15.74
C GLU A 366 -13.19 -34.87 -14.49
N GLN A 367 -12.34 -35.91 -14.67
CA GLN A 367 -11.83 -36.72 -13.56
C GLN A 367 -11.03 -35.90 -12.53
N GLN A 368 -10.25 -34.90 -12.97
CA GLN A 368 -9.54 -34.02 -12.05
C GLN A 368 -10.51 -33.15 -11.26
N VAL A 369 -11.56 -32.62 -11.90
CA VAL A 369 -12.59 -31.85 -11.21
C VAL A 369 -13.35 -32.71 -10.20
N ASP A 370 -13.69 -33.95 -10.55
CA ASP A 370 -14.30 -34.92 -9.62
C ASP A 370 -13.41 -35.13 -8.38
N THR A 371 -12.10 -35.28 -8.60
CA THR A 371 -11.11 -35.49 -7.53
C THR A 371 -10.96 -34.25 -6.64
N LEU A 372 -10.97 -33.05 -7.22
CA LEU A 372 -10.91 -31.79 -6.47
C LEU A 372 -12.12 -31.64 -5.55
N LEU A 373 -13.32 -31.88 -6.07
CA LEU A 373 -14.58 -31.61 -5.37
C LEU A 373 -15.07 -32.76 -4.47
N ALA A 374 -14.41 -33.92 -4.49
CA ALA A 374 -14.79 -35.07 -3.68
C ALA A 374 -14.93 -34.72 -2.18
N GLY A 375 -16.06 -35.06 -1.56
CA GLY A 375 -16.31 -34.78 -0.14
C GLY A 375 -16.63 -33.31 0.20
N HIS A 376 -16.88 -32.48 -0.81
CA HIS A 376 -17.31 -31.08 -0.66
C HIS A 376 -18.67 -30.83 -1.36
N ASP A 377 -19.63 -31.73 -1.16
CA ASP A 377 -20.94 -31.69 -1.84
C ASP A 377 -21.77 -30.44 -1.48
N ASP A 378 -21.55 -29.88 -0.28
CA ASP A 378 -22.22 -28.65 0.20
C ASP A 378 -21.52 -27.35 -0.23
N ALA A 379 -20.38 -27.45 -0.93
CA ALA A 379 -19.62 -26.28 -1.35
C ALA A 379 -20.35 -25.50 -2.44
N HIS A 380 -20.24 -24.17 -2.38
CA HIS A 380 -20.83 -23.31 -3.39
C HIS A 380 -19.88 -23.12 -4.57
N LEU A 381 -20.29 -23.62 -5.74
CA LEU A 381 -19.55 -23.50 -6.99
C LEU A 381 -19.88 -22.16 -7.66
N TRP A 382 -18.90 -21.26 -7.71
CA TRP A 382 -18.97 -20.09 -8.57
C TRP A 382 -18.68 -20.47 -10.01
N HIS A 383 -17.64 -21.28 -10.21
CA HIS A 383 -17.28 -21.89 -11.48
C HIS A 383 -16.43 -23.12 -11.24
N ALA A 384 -16.75 -24.23 -11.92
CA ALA A 384 -15.88 -25.39 -12.03
C ALA A 384 -16.13 -26.04 -13.39
N PRO A 385 -15.09 -26.46 -14.13
CA PRO A 385 -15.26 -27.09 -15.44
C PRO A 385 -16.15 -28.34 -15.33
N PHE A 386 -16.97 -28.61 -16.35
CA PHE A 386 -17.88 -29.77 -16.38
C PHE A 386 -18.95 -29.80 -15.28
N ARG A 387 -19.14 -28.69 -14.54
CA ARG A 387 -20.19 -28.54 -13.53
C ARG A 387 -21.14 -27.39 -13.90
N PRO A 388 -22.43 -27.51 -13.55
CA PRO A 388 -23.33 -26.38 -13.69
C PRO A 388 -22.91 -25.25 -12.74
N CYS A 389 -22.94 -24.01 -13.23
CA CYS A 389 -22.74 -22.81 -12.42
C CYS A 389 -23.74 -21.73 -12.80
N ASP A 390 -24.02 -20.84 -11.85
CA ASP A 390 -25.00 -19.78 -12.01
C ASP A 390 -24.45 -18.63 -12.89
N PRO A 391 -25.31 -17.91 -13.64
CA PRO A 391 -24.93 -16.64 -14.25
C PRO A 391 -24.41 -15.64 -13.20
N PRO A 392 -23.45 -14.76 -13.54
CA PRO A 392 -22.98 -14.46 -14.90
C PRO A 392 -21.83 -15.35 -15.40
N TYR A 393 -21.31 -16.29 -14.60
CA TYR A 393 -20.12 -17.09 -14.95
C TYR A 393 -20.39 -18.07 -16.10
N SER A 394 -21.48 -18.84 -16.02
CA SER A 394 -21.87 -19.77 -17.09
C SER A 394 -22.13 -19.07 -18.42
N ASP A 395 -22.73 -17.88 -18.38
CA ASP A 395 -22.99 -17.08 -19.57
C ASP A 395 -21.71 -16.47 -20.17
N LEU A 396 -20.73 -16.10 -19.33
CA LEU A 396 -19.42 -15.63 -19.79
C LEU A 396 -18.66 -16.75 -20.51
N PHE A 397 -18.51 -17.90 -19.87
CA PHE A 397 -17.70 -19.01 -20.39
C PHE A 397 -18.33 -19.71 -21.59
N SER A 398 -19.67 -19.67 -21.71
CA SER A 398 -20.37 -20.11 -22.93
C SER A 398 -20.38 -19.08 -24.06
N GLY A 399 -19.87 -17.87 -23.83
CA GLY A 399 -19.85 -16.79 -24.82
C GLY A 399 -21.20 -16.12 -25.07
N LYS A 400 -22.22 -16.37 -24.24
CA LYS A 400 -23.54 -15.72 -24.34
C LYS A 400 -23.49 -14.23 -23.99
N ILE A 401 -22.61 -13.85 -23.07
CA ILE A 401 -22.34 -12.44 -22.74
C ILE A 401 -20.89 -12.09 -23.08
N THR A 402 -20.68 -10.81 -23.40
CA THR A 402 -19.33 -10.29 -23.62
C THR A 402 -18.61 -10.09 -22.29
N PHE A 403 -17.28 -10.04 -22.33
CA PHE A 403 -16.47 -9.78 -21.13
C PHE A 403 -16.84 -8.45 -20.44
N ALA A 404 -17.14 -7.40 -21.21
CA ALA A 404 -17.61 -6.13 -20.66
C ALA A 404 -18.95 -6.26 -19.92
N ARG A 405 -19.88 -7.03 -20.48
CA ARG A 405 -21.19 -7.27 -19.84
C ARG A 405 -21.06 -8.10 -18.56
N TYR A 406 -20.09 -9.01 -18.50
CA TYR A 406 -19.73 -9.72 -17.27
C TYR A 406 -19.22 -8.76 -16.19
N THR A 407 -18.26 -7.88 -16.51
CA THR A 407 -17.72 -6.93 -15.52
C THR A 407 -18.78 -5.94 -15.02
N ASP A 408 -19.77 -5.63 -15.85
CA ASP A 408 -20.88 -4.75 -15.50
C ASP A 408 -21.99 -5.43 -14.70
N ALA A 409 -22.05 -6.77 -14.68
CA ALA A 409 -23.13 -7.54 -14.06
C ALA A 409 -23.17 -7.48 -12.52
N PHE A 410 -22.07 -7.06 -11.89
CA PHE A 410 -21.94 -7.01 -10.43
C PHE A 410 -22.28 -5.62 -9.88
N PRO A 411 -22.79 -5.49 -8.64
CA PRO A 411 -22.96 -4.18 -7.99
C PRO A 411 -21.61 -3.48 -7.73
N THR A 412 -20.53 -4.26 -7.63
CA THR A 412 -19.15 -3.80 -7.43
C THR A 412 -18.37 -3.76 -8.74
N LEU A 413 -17.26 -3.03 -8.77
CA LEU A 413 -16.31 -3.08 -9.87
C LEU A 413 -15.68 -4.48 -9.93
N ALA A 414 -15.98 -5.22 -11.00
CA ALA A 414 -15.34 -6.49 -11.32
C ALA A 414 -14.34 -6.36 -12.49
N THR A 415 -13.96 -5.13 -12.87
CA THR A 415 -13.03 -4.87 -13.96
C THR A 415 -11.62 -5.38 -13.64
N PRO A 416 -10.83 -5.81 -14.65
CA PRO A 416 -9.44 -6.18 -14.44
C PRO A 416 -8.60 -5.07 -13.82
N VAL A 417 -7.68 -5.45 -12.95
CA VAL A 417 -6.76 -4.57 -12.22
C VAL A 417 -5.37 -4.76 -12.81
N THR A 418 -4.64 -3.70 -13.12
CA THR A 418 -3.30 -3.80 -13.75
C THR A 418 -2.23 -3.16 -12.87
N ASP A 419 -0.95 -3.40 -13.15
CA ASP A 419 0.15 -2.73 -12.44
C ASP A 419 0.16 -1.20 -12.65
N ASN A 420 -0.55 -0.68 -13.67
CA ASN A 420 -0.79 0.77 -13.85
C ASN A 420 -1.97 1.30 -13.00
N HIS A 421 -2.85 0.42 -12.55
CA HIS A 421 -4.04 0.73 -11.77
C HIS A 421 -4.23 -0.35 -10.68
N PRO A 422 -3.28 -0.49 -9.73
CA PRO A 422 -3.19 -1.65 -8.83
C PRO A 422 -4.11 -1.51 -7.60
N PHE A 423 -5.32 -0.98 -7.76
CA PHE A 423 -6.25 -0.77 -6.65
C PHE A 423 -7.23 -1.94 -6.53
N TYR A 424 -6.70 -3.10 -6.15
CA TYR A 424 -7.47 -4.36 -6.11
C TYR A 424 -8.66 -4.34 -5.15
N PHE A 425 -8.67 -3.46 -4.15
CA PHE A 425 -9.78 -3.32 -3.19
C PHE A 425 -10.71 -2.13 -3.47
N ALA A 426 -10.49 -1.41 -4.58
CA ALA A 426 -11.35 -0.31 -5.00
C ALA A 426 -12.62 -0.84 -5.68
N TRP A 427 -13.58 -1.33 -4.88
CA TRP A 427 -14.78 -2.03 -5.37
C TRP A 427 -15.97 -1.12 -5.71
N ALA A 428 -16.01 0.10 -5.18
CA ALA A 428 -17.18 0.97 -5.32
C ALA A 428 -17.38 1.43 -6.78
N LYS A 429 -18.58 1.28 -7.35
CA LYS A 429 -18.88 1.86 -8.66
C LYS A 429 -19.15 3.37 -8.55
N PRO A 430 -18.82 4.17 -9.58
CA PRO A 430 -18.17 3.78 -10.83
C PRO A 430 -16.63 3.92 -10.81
N TRP A 431 -16.03 4.58 -9.81
CA TRP A 431 -14.62 5.00 -9.83
C TRP A 431 -13.70 4.27 -8.84
N GLY A 432 -14.22 3.30 -8.08
CA GLY A 432 -13.46 2.55 -7.08
C GLY A 432 -13.38 3.20 -5.70
N ILE A 433 -13.83 4.45 -5.55
CA ILE A 433 -13.76 5.21 -4.30
C ILE A 433 -15.11 5.14 -3.57
N PRO A 434 -15.18 4.59 -2.35
CA PRO A 434 -16.41 4.59 -1.56
C PRO A 434 -16.88 6.01 -1.20
N ASP A 435 -18.19 6.19 -1.05
CA ASP A 435 -18.78 7.49 -0.71
C ASP A 435 -18.28 8.03 0.63
N PHE A 436 -18.12 7.17 1.64
CA PHE A 436 -17.61 7.60 2.94
C PHE A 436 -16.16 8.11 2.83
N VAL A 437 -15.32 7.48 1.99
CA VAL A 437 -13.94 7.94 1.72
C VAL A 437 -13.99 9.28 1.01
N THR A 438 -14.87 9.44 0.03
CA THR A 438 -15.07 10.71 -0.66
C THR A 438 -15.45 11.82 0.33
N ARG A 439 -16.40 11.58 1.24
CA ARG A 439 -16.78 12.55 2.28
C ARG A 439 -15.62 12.84 3.23
N LEU A 440 -14.88 11.81 3.66
CA LEU A 440 -13.72 11.93 4.53
C LEU A 440 -12.60 12.77 3.89
N LEU A 441 -12.38 12.65 2.58
CA LEU A 441 -11.40 13.43 1.82
C LEU A 441 -11.88 14.85 1.53
N LEU A 442 -13.19 15.05 1.31
CA LEU A 442 -13.78 16.37 1.06
C LEU A 442 -13.75 17.28 2.28
N MET A 443 -13.92 16.75 3.50
CA MET A 443 -13.89 17.56 4.74
C MET A 443 -12.58 18.34 4.96
N PRO A 444 -11.38 17.72 4.97
CA PRO A 444 -10.12 18.44 5.13
C PRO A 444 -9.86 19.37 3.95
N MET A 445 -10.22 18.97 2.73
CA MET A 445 -10.08 19.83 1.55
C MET A 445 -10.95 21.09 1.67
N ALA A 446 -12.22 20.94 2.08
CA ALA A 446 -13.14 22.06 2.33
C ALA A 446 -12.68 22.93 3.50
N SER A 447 -12.12 22.34 4.56
CA SER A 447 -11.56 23.09 5.68
C SER A 447 -10.36 23.93 5.28
N VAL A 448 -9.44 23.36 4.48
CA VAL A 448 -8.26 24.09 4.00
C VAL A 448 -8.67 25.21 3.04
N VAL A 449 -9.59 24.95 2.10
CA VAL A 449 -10.11 25.98 1.18
C VAL A 449 -10.87 27.05 1.95
N GLY A 450 -11.76 26.66 2.86
CA GLY A 450 -12.54 27.58 3.70
C GLY A 450 -11.66 28.46 4.58
N PHE A 451 -10.67 27.88 5.27
CA PHE A 451 -9.69 28.61 6.06
C PHE A 451 -8.87 29.58 5.19
N THR A 452 -8.48 29.16 3.99
CA THR A 452 -7.77 30.03 3.04
C THR A 452 -8.62 31.21 2.61
N LEU A 453 -9.91 31.00 2.30
CA LEU A 453 -10.85 32.06 1.96
C LEU A 453 -11.04 33.03 3.13
N LEU A 454 -11.15 32.53 4.36
CA LEU A 454 -11.22 33.36 5.58
C LEU A 454 -9.96 34.22 5.73
N LEU A 455 -8.77 33.67 5.52
CA LEU A 455 -7.52 34.44 5.55
C LEU A 455 -7.47 35.49 4.43
N LEU A 456 -7.91 35.16 3.21
CA LEU A 456 -7.97 36.13 2.10
C LEU A 456 -8.96 37.27 2.39
N ILE A 457 -10.09 36.99 3.03
CA ILE A 457 -11.05 38.00 3.48
C ILE A 457 -10.42 38.86 4.58
N ALA A 458 -9.83 38.24 5.61
CA ALA A 458 -9.19 38.95 6.71
C ALA A 458 -8.05 39.87 6.23
N THR A 459 -7.23 39.40 5.29
CA THR A 459 -6.15 40.22 4.70
C THR A 459 -6.70 41.41 3.89
N ARG A 460 -7.84 41.25 3.21
CA ARG A 460 -8.53 42.36 2.54
C ARG A 460 -8.99 43.42 3.54
N TYR A 461 -9.57 43.01 4.68
CA TYR A 461 -9.96 43.93 5.75
C TYR A 461 -8.75 44.59 6.45
N ALA A 462 -7.63 43.88 6.55
CA ALA A 462 -6.38 44.40 7.12
C ALA A 462 -5.59 45.32 6.16
N GLY A 463 -6.10 45.60 4.95
CA GLY A 463 -5.44 46.49 3.98
C GLY A 463 -4.20 45.90 3.30
N LEU A 464 -3.99 44.59 3.39
CA LEU A 464 -2.87 43.90 2.72
C LEU A 464 -3.20 43.64 1.25
N ARG A 465 -2.22 43.83 0.36
CA ARG A 465 -2.39 43.58 -1.08
C ARG A 465 -2.52 42.08 -1.35
N ALA A 466 -3.67 41.68 -1.91
CA ALA A 466 -3.88 40.31 -2.37
C ALA A 466 -2.97 39.98 -3.57
N PRO A 467 -2.50 38.73 -3.68
CA PRO A 467 -1.74 38.28 -4.84
C PRO A 467 -2.57 38.30 -6.11
N GLY A 468 -1.96 38.68 -7.24
CA GLY A 468 -2.61 38.68 -8.54
C GLY A 468 -2.94 37.26 -9.03
N ALA A 469 -4.00 37.13 -9.85
CA ALA A 469 -4.48 35.83 -10.32
C ALA A 469 -3.42 34.98 -11.02
N ARG A 470 -2.53 35.59 -11.81
CA ARG A 470 -1.39 34.89 -12.46
C ARG A 470 -0.42 34.31 -11.43
N THR A 471 -0.13 35.06 -10.37
CA THR A 471 0.76 34.62 -9.29
C THR A 471 0.14 33.45 -8.52
N VAL A 472 -1.15 33.54 -8.20
CA VAL A 472 -1.89 32.44 -7.56
C VAL A 472 -1.87 31.19 -8.43
N ALA A 473 -2.16 31.33 -9.73
CA ALA A 473 -2.13 30.22 -10.68
C ALA A 473 -0.74 29.58 -10.80
N TYR A 474 0.34 30.39 -10.84
CA TYR A 474 1.71 29.89 -10.90
C TYR A 474 2.08 29.06 -9.64
N PHE A 475 1.94 29.64 -8.45
CA PHE A 475 2.36 28.98 -7.21
C PHE A 475 1.42 27.83 -6.82
N GLY A 476 0.13 27.96 -7.13
CA GLY A 476 -0.86 26.91 -6.94
C GLY A 476 -0.59 25.72 -7.87
N ALA A 477 -0.39 25.97 -9.17
CA ALA A 477 -0.09 24.90 -10.12
C ALA A 477 1.26 24.21 -9.83
N LEU A 478 2.25 24.94 -9.31
CA LEU A 478 3.48 24.31 -8.81
C LEU A 478 3.24 23.42 -7.58
N GLY A 479 2.35 23.82 -6.66
CA GLY A 479 2.02 23.03 -5.47
C GLY A 479 1.29 21.74 -5.82
N VAL A 480 0.20 21.85 -6.60
CA VAL A 480 -0.51 20.67 -7.12
C VAL A 480 0.42 19.80 -7.97
N GLY A 481 1.13 20.40 -8.92
CA GLY A 481 1.98 19.67 -9.86
C GLY A 481 3.11 18.91 -9.18
N PHE A 482 3.76 19.50 -8.17
CA PHE A 482 4.85 18.85 -7.45
C PHE A 482 4.36 17.59 -6.73
N ILE A 483 3.31 17.73 -5.90
CA ILE A 483 2.83 16.62 -5.07
C ILE A 483 2.15 15.53 -5.90
N VAL A 484 1.45 15.89 -6.99
CA VAL A 484 0.83 14.90 -7.89
C VAL A 484 1.89 14.06 -8.61
N VAL A 485 2.98 14.68 -9.07
CA VAL A 485 4.10 13.95 -9.67
C VAL A 485 4.84 13.11 -8.63
N GLU A 486 5.04 13.64 -7.42
CA GLU A 486 5.62 12.89 -6.30
C GLU A 486 4.82 11.63 -5.97
N VAL A 487 3.50 11.77 -5.80
CA VAL A 487 2.59 10.64 -5.59
C VAL A 487 2.72 9.63 -6.74
N ALA A 488 2.64 10.06 -7.99
CA ALA A 488 2.76 9.16 -9.14
C ALA A 488 4.10 8.40 -9.18
N LEU A 489 5.21 9.05 -8.80
CA LEU A 489 6.52 8.43 -8.69
C LEU A 489 6.55 7.37 -7.57
N ILE A 490 6.07 7.73 -6.38
CA ILE A 490 6.00 6.80 -5.23
C ILE A 490 5.18 5.57 -5.59
N GLN A 491 3.96 5.79 -6.08
CA GLN A 491 3.02 4.72 -6.38
C GLN A 491 3.54 3.77 -7.46
N ARG A 492 4.22 4.28 -8.49
CA ARG A 492 4.73 3.43 -9.58
C ARG A 492 6.02 2.70 -9.21
N LEU A 493 6.90 3.31 -8.42
CA LEU A 493 8.20 2.74 -8.05
C LEU A 493 8.11 1.84 -6.81
N ILE A 494 6.96 1.77 -6.13
CA ILE A 494 6.72 0.84 -5.03
C ILE A 494 6.88 -0.62 -5.45
N LEU A 495 6.39 -0.97 -6.66
CA LEU A 495 6.54 -2.30 -7.24
C LEU A 495 8.02 -2.66 -7.40
N LEU A 496 8.84 -1.70 -7.87
CA LEU A 496 10.26 -1.91 -8.09
C LEU A 496 11.04 -2.14 -6.78
N LEU A 497 10.68 -1.48 -5.69
CA LEU A 497 11.40 -1.60 -4.42
C LEU A 497 10.84 -2.70 -3.52
N GLY A 498 9.60 -3.15 -3.76
CA GLY A 498 8.95 -4.27 -3.07
C GLY A 498 8.61 -4.05 -1.61
N HIS A 499 9.03 -2.92 -1.04
CA HIS A 499 8.73 -2.60 0.35
C HIS A 499 8.22 -1.15 0.43
N PRO A 500 7.02 -0.92 1.00
CA PRO A 500 6.43 0.43 1.09
C PRO A 500 7.35 1.45 1.78
N ILE A 501 8.06 1.03 2.83
CA ILE A 501 8.99 1.90 3.56
C ILE A 501 10.21 2.25 2.71
N TYR A 502 10.87 1.25 2.12
CA TYR A 502 12.05 1.53 1.29
C TYR A 502 11.67 2.45 0.14
N THR A 503 10.48 2.27 -0.42
CA THR A 503 9.90 3.14 -1.42
C THR A 503 9.78 4.58 -0.94
N LEU A 504 9.05 4.78 0.16
CA LEU A 504 8.83 6.10 0.72
C LEU A 504 10.15 6.78 1.09
N VAL A 505 11.05 6.06 1.77
CA VAL A 505 12.35 6.59 2.21
C VAL A 505 13.21 6.95 1.02
N VAL A 506 13.45 6.03 0.09
CA VAL A 506 14.37 6.25 -1.04
C VAL A 506 13.83 7.36 -1.94
N ILE A 507 12.54 7.36 -2.26
CA ILE A 507 11.96 8.32 -3.20
C ILE A 507 11.85 9.70 -2.56
N LEU A 508 11.30 9.83 -1.35
CA LEU A 508 11.20 11.13 -0.68
C LEU A 508 12.58 11.69 -0.37
N PHE A 509 13.51 10.89 0.16
CA PHE A 509 14.88 11.31 0.40
C PHE A 509 15.50 11.87 -0.88
N THR A 510 15.43 11.11 -1.97
CA THR A 510 16.05 11.49 -3.24
C THR A 510 15.39 12.73 -3.84
N LEU A 511 14.06 12.80 -3.84
CA LEU A 511 13.30 13.91 -4.41
C LEU A 511 13.58 15.21 -3.65
N LEU A 512 13.57 15.17 -2.31
CA LEU A 512 13.83 16.33 -1.46
C LEU A 512 15.30 16.76 -1.53
N LEU A 513 16.25 15.82 -1.46
CA LEU A 513 17.67 16.10 -1.59
C LEU A 513 18.00 16.74 -2.95
N ALA A 514 17.54 16.12 -4.04
CA ALA A 514 17.73 16.64 -5.39
C ALA A 514 17.01 17.98 -5.58
N GLY A 515 15.80 18.14 -5.02
CA GLY A 515 15.06 19.41 -5.00
C GLY A 515 15.80 20.54 -4.28
N GLY A 516 16.44 20.21 -3.15
CA GLY A 516 17.34 21.11 -2.43
C GLY A 516 18.49 21.53 -3.33
N CYS A 517 19.21 20.58 -3.93
CA CYS A 517 20.31 20.84 -4.86
C CYS A 517 19.86 21.69 -6.06
N GLY A 518 18.68 21.43 -6.61
CA GLY A 518 18.06 22.21 -7.69
C GLY A 518 17.80 23.66 -7.29
N SER A 519 17.20 23.87 -6.12
CA SER A 519 16.97 25.21 -5.55
C SER A 519 18.27 25.97 -5.29
N PHE A 520 19.31 25.26 -4.83
CA PHE A 520 20.64 25.84 -4.64
C PHE A 520 21.25 26.25 -5.98
N PHE A 521 21.20 25.38 -6.98
CA PHE A 521 21.70 25.62 -8.33
C PHE A 521 20.99 26.81 -8.99
N ALA A 522 19.69 26.94 -8.78
CA ALA A 522 18.86 28.01 -9.33
C ALA A 522 19.32 29.43 -8.93
N ARG A 523 20.19 29.58 -7.93
CA ARG A 523 20.83 30.86 -7.58
C ARG A 523 21.64 31.46 -8.74
N ARG A 524 22.24 30.63 -9.58
CA ARG A 524 23.12 31.06 -10.68
C ARG A 524 22.41 31.94 -11.70
N PHE A 525 21.09 31.80 -11.85
CA PHE A 525 20.33 32.65 -12.75
C PHE A 525 20.18 34.05 -12.16
N ALA A 526 20.56 35.08 -12.92
CA ALA A 526 20.34 36.46 -12.54
C ALA A 526 18.82 36.81 -12.59
N PRO A 527 18.34 37.80 -11.80
CA PRO A 527 16.94 38.27 -11.81
C PRO A 527 16.31 38.49 -13.20
N GLN A 528 17.10 39.06 -14.11
CA GLN A 528 16.67 39.39 -15.47
C GLN A 528 16.47 38.12 -16.32
N ALA A 529 17.26 37.07 -16.05
CA ALA A 529 17.21 35.81 -16.76
C ALA A 529 16.16 34.83 -16.20
N ILE A 530 15.54 35.11 -15.05
CA ILE A 530 14.60 34.18 -14.38
C ILE A 530 13.47 33.75 -15.32
N ARG A 531 12.82 34.70 -16.01
CA ARG A 531 11.70 34.39 -16.91
C ARG A 531 12.11 33.50 -18.09
N SER A 532 13.31 33.71 -18.62
CA SER A 532 13.89 32.87 -19.68
C SER A 532 14.28 31.49 -19.16
N ALA A 533 14.88 31.41 -17.97
CA ALA A 533 15.23 30.16 -17.31
C ALA A 533 13.98 29.31 -17.02
N LEU A 534 12.94 29.89 -16.42
CA LEU A 534 11.64 29.23 -16.22
C LEU A 534 11.02 28.78 -17.55
N GLY A 535 11.19 29.59 -18.61
CA GLY A 535 10.75 29.28 -19.96
C GLY A 535 11.40 28.03 -20.58
N LYS A 536 12.59 27.62 -20.09
CA LYS A 536 13.31 26.42 -20.53
C LYS A 536 13.16 25.24 -19.55
N ILE A 537 13.21 25.52 -18.25
CA ILE A 537 13.16 24.50 -17.19
C ILE A 537 11.78 23.84 -17.13
N ILE A 538 10.69 24.62 -17.15
CA ILE A 538 9.35 24.04 -16.97
C ILE A 538 8.96 23.12 -18.15
N PRO A 539 9.21 23.48 -19.43
CA PRO A 539 8.96 22.54 -20.52
C PRO A 539 9.79 21.26 -20.43
N LEU A 540 11.02 21.33 -19.91
CA LEU A 540 11.83 20.15 -19.66
C LEU A 540 11.22 19.27 -18.55
N VAL A 541 10.66 19.86 -17.50
CA VAL A 541 9.89 19.13 -16.48
C VAL A 541 8.67 18.47 -17.10
N VAL A 542 7.89 19.19 -17.93
CA VAL A 542 6.71 18.62 -18.62
C VAL A 542 7.12 17.43 -19.49
N LEU A 543 8.18 17.57 -20.29
CA LEU A 543 8.71 16.48 -21.12
C LEU A 543 9.11 15.28 -20.27
N LEU A 544 9.83 15.51 -19.17
CA LEU A 544 10.30 14.46 -18.27
C LEU A 544 9.14 13.71 -17.60
N VAL A 545 8.09 14.43 -17.17
CA VAL A 545 6.88 13.86 -16.54
C VAL A 545 6.06 13.06 -17.55
N VAL A 546 5.87 13.57 -18.77
CA VAL A 546 5.16 12.85 -19.84
C VAL A 546 5.95 11.60 -20.25
N LEU A 547 7.28 11.69 -20.37
CA LEU A 547 8.13 10.53 -20.62
C LEU A 547 7.97 9.47 -19.52
N ALA A 548 7.92 9.89 -18.24
CA ALA A 548 7.70 9.01 -17.10
C ALA A 548 6.39 8.20 -17.24
N ALA A 549 5.34 8.85 -17.72
CA ALA A 549 4.01 8.25 -17.84
C ALA A 549 4.02 6.97 -18.69
N PHE A 550 4.88 6.91 -19.72
CA PHE A 550 4.93 5.80 -20.68
C PHE A 550 6.20 4.94 -20.61
N VAL A 551 7.35 5.53 -20.27
CA VAL A 551 8.65 4.84 -20.27
C VAL A 551 8.95 4.17 -18.93
N MET A 552 8.47 4.75 -17.82
CA MET A 552 8.77 4.24 -16.48
C MET A 552 8.29 2.79 -16.25
N PRO A 553 7.11 2.35 -16.74
CA PRO A 553 6.70 0.94 -16.63
C PRO A 553 7.71 -0.03 -17.25
N ILE A 554 8.27 0.32 -18.42
CA ILE A 554 9.27 -0.49 -19.13
C ILE A 554 10.58 -0.56 -18.33
N LEU A 555 10.97 0.55 -17.69
CA LEU A 555 12.16 0.60 -16.86
C LEU A 555 12.00 -0.21 -15.56
N VAL A 556 10.82 -0.13 -14.94
CA VAL A 556 10.47 -0.93 -13.75
C VAL A 556 10.54 -2.41 -14.09
N ASP A 557 9.84 -2.85 -15.14
CA ASP A 557 9.83 -4.24 -15.59
C ASP A 557 11.24 -4.81 -15.80
N LYS A 558 12.10 -4.08 -16.50
CA LYS A 558 13.49 -4.49 -16.73
C LYS A 558 14.37 -4.47 -15.48
N ALA A 559 14.02 -3.68 -14.47
CA ALA A 559 14.79 -3.54 -13.24
C ALA A 559 14.29 -4.46 -12.11
N LEU A 560 13.08 -5.01 -12.21
CA LEU A 560 12.51 -5.94 -11.22
C LEU A 560 13.39 -7.18 -10.96
N PRO A 561 14.02 -7.81 -11.98
CA PRO A 561 14.89 -8.96 -11.77
C PRO A 561 16.14 -8.69 -10.91
N LEU A 562 16.49 -7.43 -10.67
CA LEU A 562 17.75 -7.03 -10.05
C LEU A 562 17.73 -7.17 -8.51
N SER A 563 18.91 -7.21 -7.90
CA SER A 563 19.04 -7.21 -6.44
C SER A 563 18.53 -5.90 -5.82
N LEU A 564 18.03 -5.96 -4.58
CA LEU A 564 17.48 -4.78 -3.90
C LEU A 564 18.42 -3.56 -3.88
N PRO A 565 19.73 -3.69 -3.59
CA PRO A 565 20.64 -2.53 -3.63
C PRO A 565 20.70 -1.87 -5.01
N LEU A 566 20.67 -2.65 -6.08
CA LEU A 566 20.70 -2.14 -7.45
C LEU A 566 19.37 -1.46 -7.81
N ARG A 567 18.24 -2.03 -7.37
CA ARG A 567 16.91 -1.42 -7.51
C ARG A 567 16.82 -0.07 -6.79
N ILE A 568 17.39 0.04 -5.57
CA ILE A 568 17.49 1.31 -4.83
C ILE A 568 18.30 2.36 -5.63
N VAL A 569 19.46 1.98 -6.16
CA VAL A 569 20.31 2.89 -6.94
C VAL A 569 19.61 3.34 -8.22
N ILE A 570 18.99 2.41 -8.96
CA ILE A 570 18.24 2.72 -10.19
C ILE A 570 17.07 3.65 -9.88
N THR A 571 16.29 3.37 -8.84
CA THR A 571 15.20 4.25 -8.39
C THR A 571 15.71 5.65 -8.06
N ALA A 572 16.80 5.77 -7.32
CA ALA A 572 17.38 7.07 -7.00
C ALA A 572 17.82 7.82 -8.28
N LEU A 573 18.51 7.14 -9.21
CA LEU A 573 18.94 7.72 -10.48
C LEU A 573 17.74 8.17 -11.35
N MET A 574 16.64 7.43 -11.32
CA MET A 574 15.40 7.78 -12.02
C MET A 574 14.74 9.02 -11.39
N VAL A 575 14.76 9.16 -10.07
CA VAL A 575 14.07 10.25 -9.34
C VAL A 575 14.88 11.56 -9.30
N VAL A 576 16.22 11.50 -9.28
CA VAL A 576 17.09 12.69 -9.20
C VAL A 576 16.75 13.79 -10.23
N PRO A 577 16.56 13.49 -11.54
CA PRO A 577 16.20 14.50 -12.53
C PRO A 577 14.90 15.25 -12.21
N TYR A 578 13.89 14.53 -11.69
CA TYR A 578 12.61 15.12 -11.29
C TYR A 578 12.82 16.09 -10.14
N GLY A 579 13.40 15.61 -9.04
CA GLY A 579 13.65 16.45 -7.86
C GLY A 579 14.48 17.68 -8.21
N PHE A 580 15.58 17.50 -8.94
CA PHE A 580 16.48 18.59 -9.32
C PHE A 580 15.80 19.67 -10.17
N LEU A 581 15.05 19.29 -11.21
CA LEU A 581 14.39 20.25 -12.10
C LEU A 581 13.14 20.87 -11.44
N MET A 582 12.32 20.06 -10.76
CA MET A 582 11.11 20.52 -10.08
C MET A 582 11.41 21.40 -8.85
N GLY A 583 12.60 21.27 -8.26
CA GLY A 583 13.07 22.11 -7.16
C GLY A 583 13.48 23.53 -7.55
N MET A 584 13.55 23.87 -8.85
CA MET A 584 13.97 25.21 -9.31
C MET A 584 12.84 26.25 -9.46
N PRO A 585 11.66 25.93 -10.03
CA PRO A 585 10.64 26.93 -10.36
C PRO A 585 10.11 27.72 -9.16
N PHE A 586 9.86 27.06 -8.04
CA PHE A 586 9.32 27.70 -6.83
C PHE A 586 10.27 28.78 -6.27
N PRO A 587 11.55 28.49 -5.94
CA PRO A 587 12.49 29.50 -5.43
C PRO A 587 12.80 30.60 -6.46
N LEU A 588 12.80 30.28 -7.76
CA LEU A 588 12.97 31.29 -8.82
C LEU A 588 11.81 32.27 -8.88
N GLY A 589 10.57 31.77 -8.83
CA GLY A 589 9.37 32.60 -8.79
C GLY A 589 9.33 33.48 -7.53
N LEU A 590 9.69 32.92 -6.38
CA LEU A 590 9.73 33.65 -5.11
C LEU A 590 10.74 34.81 -5.16
N ARG A 591 11.93 34.56 -5.73
CA ARG A 591 12.95 35.59 -5.87
C ARG A 591 12.51 36.70 -6.83
N LYS A 592 11.87 36.35 -7.94
CA LYS A 592 11.33 37.34 -8.89
C LYS A 592 10.27 38.22 -8.25
N GLN A 593 9.34 37.64 -7.49
CA GLN A 593 8.30 38.38 -6.76
C GLN A 593 8.86 39.24 -5.63
N SER A 594 9.84 38.74 -4.87
CA SER A 594 10.47 39.50 -3.78
C SER A 594 11.25 40.75 -4.24
N GLN A 595 11.58 40.83 -5.53
CA GLN A 595 12.28 41.95 -6.14
C GLN A 595 11.35 42.95 -6.80
N ASP A 596 10.07 42.59 -6.97
CA ASP A 596 9.04 43.50 -7.46
C ASP A 596 8.49 44.30 -6.28
N PRO A 597 8.59 45.65 -6.26
CA PRO A 597 8.00 46.48 -5.22
C PRO A 597 6.48 46.32 -5.07
N ALA A 598 5.80 45.84 -6.12
CA ALA A 598 4.38 45.49 -6.10
C ALA A 598 4.13 43.99 -5.84
N GLY A 599 5.19 43.20 -5.63
CA GLY A 599 5.13 41.77 -5.43
C GLY A 599 4.46 41.36 -4.12
N SER A 600 3.86 40.17 -4.12
CA SER A 600 3.20 39.63 -2.93
C SER A 600 4.22 39.13 -1.89
N PRO A 601 3.90 39.21 -0.58
CA PRO A 601 4.78 38.71 0.47
C PRO A 601 5.10 37.22 0.25
N ALA A 602 6.36 36.85 0.49
CA ALA A 602 6.84 35.48 0.31
C ALA A 602 6.04 34.45 1.12
N SER A 603 5.56 34.83 2.31
CA SER A 603 4.73 33.99 3.18
C SER A 603 3.39 33.62 2.54
N VAL A 604 2.75 34.54 1.81
CA VAL A 604 1.47 34.29 1.11
C VAL A 604 1.68 33.31 -0.03
N LEU A 605 2.79 33.44 -0.77
CA LEU A 605 3.13 32.56 -1.89
C LEU A 605 3.44 31.13 -1.42
N TRP A 606 4.11 31.00 -0.28
CA TRP A 606 4.27 29.73 0.42
C TRP A 606 2.93 29.14 0.87
N GLY A 607 2.04 29.96 1.43
CA GLY A 607 0.70 29.52 1.85
C GLY A 607 -0.13 29.00 0.68
N ILE A 608 -0.14 29.69 -0.47
CA ILE A 608 -0.83 29.23 -1.68
C ILE A 608 -0.29 27.87 -2.12
N ASN A 609 1.03 27.71 -2.14
CA ASN A 609 1.65 26.45 -2.52
C ASN A 609 1.28 25.33 -1.55
N GLY A 610 1.32 25.56 -0.23
CA GLY A 610 0.93 24.57 0.77
C GLY A 610 -0.53 24.14 0.66
N VAL A 611 -1.46 25.09 0.49
CA VAL A 611 -2.89 24.80 0.27
C VAL A 611 -3.10 23.97 -0.99
N ALA A 612 -2.44 24.37 -2.09
CA ALA A 612 -2.50 23.67 -3.35
C ALA A 612 -1.93 22.25 -3.26
N SER A 613 -0.87 22.03 -2.48
CA SER A 613 -0.31 20.70 -2.25
C SER A 613 -1.27 19.77 -1.48
N VAL A 614 -2.06 20.29 -0.54
CA VAL A 614 -3.09 19.46 0.14
C VAL A 614 -4.19 19.03 -0.84
N ILE A 615 -4.65 19.95 -1.70
CA ILE A 615 -5.63 19.63 -2.74
C ILE A 615 -5.02 18.62 -3.74
N GLY A 616 -3.76 18.81 -4.12
CA GLY A 616 -3.04 17.94 -5.04
C GLY A 616 -2.79 16.55 -4.50
N SER A 617 -2.48 16.37 -3.21
CA SER A 617 -2.25 15.04 -2.64
C SER A 617 -3.54 14.21 -2.61
N ILE A 618 -4.62 14.80 -2.10
CA ILE A 618 -5.94 14.15 -2.05
C ILE A 618 -6.45 13.86 -3.47
N GLY A 619 -6.41 14.87 -4.35
CA GLY A 619 -6.85 14.74 -5.73
C GLY A 619 -5.99 13.78 -6.55
N GLY A 620 -4.69 13.72 -6.30
CA GLY A 620 -3.75 12.82 -6.97
C GLY A 620 -4.03 11.35 -6.64
N VAL A 621 -4.25 11.01 -5.37
CA VAL A 621 -4.62 9.65 -4.95
C VAL A 621 -6.00 9.27 -5.50
N ALA A 622 -6.99 10.16 -5.38
CA ALA A 622 -8.32 9.90 -5.95
C ALA A 622 -8.27 9.67 -7.46
N LEU A 623 -7.47 10.45 -8.19
CA LEU A 623 -7.27 10.26 -9.63
C LEU A 623 -6.56 8.93 -9.92
N ALA A 624 -5.57 8.53 -9.10
CA ALA A 624 -4.91 7.24 -9.22
C ALA A 624 -5.91 6.09 -9.11
N VAL A 625 -6.79 6.12 -8.10
CA VAL A 625 -7.83 5.10 -7.89
C VAL A 625 -8.88 5.11 -9.00
N ALA A 626 -9.19 6.26 -9.58
CA ALA A 626 -10.22 6.35 -10.62
C ALA A 626 -9.73 5.90 -12.00
N VAL A 627 -8.49 6.24 -12.38
CA VAL A 627 -8.00 6.07 -13.77
C VAL A 627 -6.56 5.54 -13.91
N GLY A 628 -5.85 5.33 -12.80
CA GLY A 628 -4.48 4.78 -12.80
C GLY A 628 -3.36 5.81 -12.97
N PHE A 629 -2.12 5.37 -12.76
CA PHE A 629 -0.94 6.24 -12.56
C PHE A 629 -0.55 7.05 -13.79
N THR A 630 -0.72 6.50 -15.00
CA THR A 630 -0.41 7.23 -16.24
C THR A 630 -1.15 8.57 -16.29
N TRP A 631 -2.43 8.60 -15.93
CA TRP A 631 -3.21 9.84 -15.93
C TRP A 631 -2.84 10.79 -14.80
N VAL A 632 -2.35 10.27 -13.67
CA VAL A 632 -1.78 11.09 -12.59
C VAL A 632 -0.53 11.83 -13.07
N PHE A 633 0.38 11.16 -13.79
CA PHE A 633 1.52 11.83 -14.44
C PHE A 633 1.07 12.91 -15.44
N ILE A 634 0.07 12.61 -16.29
CA ILE A 634 -0.46 13.58 -17.25
C ILE A 634 -1.10 14.79 -16.55
N ALA A 635 -1.84 14.59 -15.46
CA ALA A 635 -2.39 15.67 -14.65
C ALA A 635 -1.28 16.54 -14.03
N GLY A 636 -0.24 15.92 -13.48
CA GLY A 636 0.94 16.64 -12.99
C GLY A 636 1.63 17.47 -14.08
N ALA A 637 1.79 16.91 -15.28
CA ALA A 637 2.33 17.63 -16.44
C ALA A 637 1.45 18.83 -16.83
N ALA A 638 0.12 18.67 -16.82
CA ALA A 638 -0.82 19.76 -17.11
C ALA A 638 -0.69 20.91 -16.09
N CYS A 639 -0.49 20.61 -14.81
CA CYS A 639 -0.19 21.64 -13.80
C CYS A 639 1.10 22.41 -14.13
N TYR A 640 2.16 21.72 -14.56
CA TYR A 640 3.39 22.41 -14.98
C TYR A 640 3.21 23.24 -16.26
N VAL A 641 2.34 22.83 -17.20
CA VAL A 641 1.98 23.67 -18.36
C VAL A 641 1.29 24.96 -17.92
N ILE A 642 0.36 24.89 -16.95
CA ILE A 642 -0.29 26.06 -16.36
C ILE A 642 0.75 26.97 -15.68
N ALA A 643 1.68 26.40 -14.91
CA ALA A 643 2.77 27.14 -14.30
C ALA A 643 3.67 27.81 -15.35
N TRP A 644 3.96 27.15 -16.47
CA TRP A 644 4.72 27.77 -17.56
C TRP A 644 3.98 28.95 -18.17
N ALA A 645 2.69 28.83 -18.46
CA ALA A 645 1.88 29.88 -19.06
C ALA A 645 1.75 31.12 -18.15
N THR A 646 1.78 30.91 -16.83
CA THR A 646 1.56 31.96 -15.81
C THR A 646 2.83 32.47 -15.15
N ARG A 647 4.01 32.03 -15.62
CA ARG A 647 5.32 32.35 -15.04
C ARG A 647 5.61 33.87 -14.95
N PRO A 648 6.27 34.33 -13.87
CA PRO A 648 6.62 35.73 -13.65
C PRO A 648 7.85 36.22 -14.46
#